data_AF-A0A8T1E0D1-F1
#
_entry.id   AF-A0A8T1E0D1-F1
#
_cell.length_a   1.000
_cell.length_b   1.000
_cell.length_c   1.000
_cell.angle_alpha   90.00
_cell.angle_beta   90.00
_cell.angle_gamma   90.00
#
_symmetry.space_group_name_H-M   'P 1'
#
loop_
_entity.id
_entity.type
_entity.pdbx_description
1 polymer ?
#
loop_
_entity_poly.entity_id
_entity_poly.type
_entity_poly.pdbx_seq_one_letter_code
_entity_poly.pdbx_strand_id
1 'polypeptide(L)'
;MKSSRVDSIILAPQTQPLRRASRRVTAQRILLAAWFCVGMMPLILQIRSYLKFMTPHKITETLVKPPGVEGETARLAVFCPVKELYIAQVRWNIEASYYHEVEHGRLCHFVVPQYNIHGNYLLGPAKTKLSSTTPASCADDSYPLEYYFYHGNIGYFAFYEEAQGTYCDKDKTAYVRVHGLGTYDINGSSLVRDTGDDGYRKSYWYSVFCGVWLLYRTIQMRRCYISCKRYARRCDFTQEPVNRKIAVVYVQENMRLTAHGATNWHRAVMLYLLVEGLMSDLFMLIAQDGIFIKLQYVSLGYNLSGVLLLVFEIIENMKWLHEKWRVFIKRLIFCYEASMLGELLSVVGLHHYITGLNRSVLKDSKVTAVTVSYYVWSLVGHGVLVLGLITFIISVRAVWAVVYVRWKHRALAVFFAPCCVDSTLALRNKMTLLGGYHWHNNKLSYTADTLKSFGLLKMEKDDGTEFVVLRKIHWVEVPTDSLYVIGTLVGEGMEPCAEKLCTGRISFFGYEVGGPAHGATKLHRVALLYLLIEGLMGDLFLLIANNGLLSKIHQTRIFTAQRKLLLVWLLAGVAPFVLQMRSFLKFVTPHKLTKSLIVPSGSPEETRNLVEICPVRALILSGVWWNVEPTHYYLVGSKRICHFVAPQYNTHGNYLIGATKVEPYDTTPTNCADDSYAFDQYFYHGSIGYYSFYEEQTGTYCAKDNTVYIFGNGLGSFDINGSFLAEDTGSGGYRHSFYYGLVGSIWVTYRALVLRRSFISCKRYGRRCDEVGENLNRKEAVIFVQENLRLSAHGATIYHRFALLYLLVEGIMTDLFLLIANEGILAKIQYVSLGYNLSGFLLLIYEIIEASSCMREKYRLFFKRLWFSYETAFLGELLSAALQEQMITALNRSSIFDKSKSTALAVSYYFWSLIGHGIFVLALTAFVLSVRTLWAVGLHIETA
;
A
#
# COMPACT_ATOMS: atom_id res chain seq x y z
N MET A 1 35.89 -0.78 42.49
CA MET A 1 34.55 -1.23 42.94
C MET A 1 33.74 -1.67 41.74
N LYS A 2 33.60 -2.99 41.55
CA LYS A 2 32.85 -3.65 40.46
C LYS A 2 31.51 -4.11 41.05
N SER A 3 30.39 -3.65 40.48
CA SER A 3 29.05 -3.99 40.98
C SER A 3 28.65 -5.40 40.53
N SER A 4 28.72 -6.33 41.47
CA SER A 4 28.02 -7.61 41.49
C SER A 4 26.57 -7.40 41.95
N ARG A 5 25.61 -7.69 41.06
CA ARG A 5 24.16 -7.90 41.30
C ARG A 5 23.61 -8.08 39.89
N VAL A 6 23.46 -9.29 39.36
CA VAL A 6 22.18 -10.04 39.32
C VAL A 6 22.41 -11.58 39.20
N ASP A 7 23.65 -12.06 39.23
CA ASP A 7 23.95 -13.49 39.09
C ASP A 7 23.78 -14.33 40.39
N SER A 8 23.31 -13.73 41.49
CA SER A 8 23.25 -14.36 42.82
C SER A 8 21.93 -15.05 43.17
N ILE A 9 21.08 -15.39 42.20
CA ILE A 9 19.79 -16.06 42.46
C ILE A 9 19.65 -17.33 41.60
N ILE A 10 20.54 -18.31 41.81
CA ILE A 10 20.46 -19.63 41.15
C ILE A 10 20.85 -20.69 42.17
N LEU A 11 19.98 -21.68 42.42
CA LEU A 11 20.31 -22.85 43.23
C LEU A 11 21.06 -23.88 42.37
N ALA A 12 22.21 -24.35 42.86
CA ALA A 12 22.84 -25.59 42.38
C ALA A 12 22.14 -26.80 43.04
N PRO A 13 22.06 -27.97 42.38
CA PRO A 13 21.69 -29.21 43.05
C PRO A 13 22.77 -29.57 44.09
N GLN A 14 22.36 -29.99 45.29
CA GLN A 14 23.27 -30.53 46.29
C GLN A 14 23.96 -31.80 45.78
N THR A 15 25.26 -31.88 46.09
CA THR A 15 26.27 -32.91 45.81
C THR A 15 25.81 -34.36 45.74
N GLN A 16 26.24 -35.09 44.69
CA GLN A 16 26.63 -36.52 44.72
C GLN A 16 27.58 -36.86 43.54
N PRO A 17 28.39 -37.95 43.62
CA PRO A 17 29.80 -37.95 43.17
C PRO A 17 30.02 -38.29 41.69
N LEU A 18 31.23 -37.93 41.23
CA LEU A 18 31.82 -38.19 39.91
C LEU A 18 31.35 -39.50 39.27
N ARG A 19 30.58 -39.41 38.18
CA ARG A 19 30.45 -40.50 37.19
C ARG A 19 30.95 -40.03 35.83
N ARG A 20 32.03 -40.70 35.39
CA ARG A 20 32.65 -40.79 34.05
C ARG A 20 32.22 -39.75 33.01
N ALA A 21 33.16 -38.88 32.67
CA ALA A 21 33.11 -37.94 31.54
C ALA A 21 32.95 -38.67 30.20
N SER A 22 31.71 -38.99 29.82
CA SER A 22 31.32 -38.99 28.41
C SER A 22 31.40 -37.54 27.94
N ARG A 23 32.09 -37.29 26.83
CA ARG A 23 32.32 -35.97 26.22
C ARG A 23 30.98 -35.38 25.70
N ARG A 24 30.04 -35.04 26.60
CA ARG A 24 28.78 -34.37 26.24
C ARG A 24 29.10 -33.02 25.61
N VAL A 25 28.60 -32.79 24.40
CA VAL A 25 28.70 -31.50 23.72
C VAL A 25 27.94 -30.46 24.58
N THR A 26 28.58 -29.34 24.91
CA THR A 26 27.98 -28.29 25.74
C THR A 26 26.80 -27.60 25.05
N ALA A 27 25.84 -27.08 25.81
CA ALA A 27 24.70 -26.33 25.27
C ALA A 27 25.18 -25.14 24.44
N GLN A 28 26.29 -24.51 24.86
CA GLN A 28 26.93 -23.44 24.11
C GLN A 28 27.35 -23.84 22.70
N ARG A 29 27.94 -25.03 22.50
CA ARG A 29 28.35 -25.48 21.16
C ARG A 29 27.14 -25.72 20.26
N ILE A 30 26.08 -26.31 20.80
CA ILE A 30 24.88 -26.65 20.02
C ILE A 30 24.12 -25.37 19.61
N LEU A 31 23.92 -24.43 20.54
CA LEU A 31 23.23 -23.17 20.26
C LEU A 31 24.01 -22.26 19.31
N LEU A 32 25.35 -22.20 19.44
CA LEU A 32 26.18 -21.42 18.53
C LEU A 32 26.24 -22.04 17.13
N ALA A 33 26.28 -23.38 17.02
CA ALA A 33 26.16 -24.05 15.73
C ALA A 33 24.80 -23.77 15.06
N ALA A 34 23.71 -23.85 15.82
CA ALA A 34 22.37 -23.52 15.31
C ALA A 34 22.26 -22.06 14.86
N TRP A 35 22.80 -21.11 15.65
CA TRP A 35 22.85 -19.68 15.29
C TRP A 35 23.66 -19.44 14.01
N PHE A 36 24.79 -20.12 13.84
CA PHE A 36 25.61 -19.98 12.64
C PHE A 36 24.87 -20.50 11.40
N CYS A 37 24.32 -21.72 11.47
CA CYS A 37 23.65 -22.36 10.33
C CYS A 37 22.35 -21.65 9.93
N VAL A 38 21.50 -21.29 10.91
CA VAL A 38 20.16 -20.74 10.64
C VAL A 38 20.20 -19.21 10.47
N GLY A 39 21.19 -18.52 11.06
CA GLY A 39 21.28 -17.06 11.04
C GLY A 39 22.43 -16.49 10.20
N MET A 40 23.67 -16.86 10.51
CA MET A 40 24.83 -16.25 9.86
C MET A 40 24.97 -16.66 8.38
N MET A 41 24.68 -17.91 8.02
CA MET A 41 24.78 -18.35 6.62
C MET A 41 23.85 -17.55 5.68
N PRO A 42 22.55 -17.37 5.97
CA PRO A 42 21.70 -16.48 5.19
C PRO A 42 22.23 -15.03 5.11
N LEU A 43 22.72 -14.48 6.23
CA LEU A 43 23.28 -13.11 6.23
C LEU A 43 24.50 -12.97 5.30
N ILE A 44 25.41 -13.96 5.30
CA ILE A 44 26.58 -13.96 4.42
C ILE A 44 26.16 -14.00 2.95
N LEU A 45 25.14 -14.80 2.62
CA LEU A 45 24.59 -14.87 1.27
C LEU A 45 23.98 -13.53 0.85
N GLN A 46 23.26 -12.84 1.75
CA GLN A 46 22.71 -11.51 1.48
C GLN A 46 23.79 -10.45 1.29
N ILE A 47 24.86 -10.48 2.10
CA ILE A 47 26.00 -9.57 1.93
C ILE A 47 26.67 -9.79 0.57
N ARG A 48 26.83 -11.04 0.14
CA ARG A 48 27.37 -11.36 -1.19
C ARG A 48 26.49 -10.79 -2.30
N SER A 49 25.17 -10.98 -2.23
CA SER A 49 24.22 -10.42 -3.21
C SER A 49 24.30 -8.89 -3.24
N TYR A 50 24.32 -8.25 -2.08
CA TYR A 50 24.45 -6.81 -1.97
C TYR A 50 25.74 -6.27 -2.61
N LEU A 51 26.90 -6.87 -2.30
CA LEU A 51 28.17 -6.43 -2.86
C LEU A 51 28.18 -6.56 -4.40
N LYS A 52 27.58 -7.62 -4.96
CA LYS A 52 27.46 -7.77 -6.42
C LYS A 52 26.67 -6.62 -7.04
N PHE A 53 25.51 -6.29 -6.50
CA PHE A 53 24.64 -5.26 -7.07
C PHE A 53 25.09 -3.81 -6.78
N MET A 54 25.83 -3.60 -5.69
CA MET A 54 26.40 -2.31 -5.34
C MET A 54 27.64 -1.96 -6.19
N THR A 55 28.35 -2.97 -6.69
CA THR A 55 29.57 -2.76 -7.47
C THR A 55 29.24 -2.03 -8.79
N PRO A 56 29.92 -0.91 -9.11
CA PRO A 56 29.72 -0.23 -10.37
C PRO A 56 30.03 -1.13 -11.56
N HIS A 57 29.24 -1.01 -12.61
CA HIS A 57 29.41 -1.78 -13.86
C HIS A 57 29.45 -0.82 -15.05
N LYS A 58 30.05 -1.26 -16.16
CA LYS A 58 30.06 -0.57 -17.45
C LYS A 58 29.36 -1.48 -18.46
N ILE A 59 28.53 -0.91 -19.32
CA ILE A 59 27.88 -1.66 -20.41
C ILE A 59 28.94 -1.98 -21.46
N THR A 60 28.94 -3.20 -22.02
CA THR A 60 29.83 -3.52 -23.13
C THR A 60 29.60 -2.57 -24.30
N GLU A 61 30.68 -2.03 -24.86
CA GLU A 61 30.63 -0.95 -25.86
C GLU A 61 29.85 -1.37 -27.13
N THR A 62 29.84 -2.66 -27.47
CA THR A 62 29.09 -3.23 -28.61
C THR A 62 27.57 -3.16 -28.43
N LEU A 63 27.08 -3.01 -27.20
CA LEU A 63 25.66 -2.93 -26.86
C LEU A 63 25.18 -1.47 -26.70
N VAL A 64 26.10 -0.50 -26.71
CA VAL A 64 25.77 0.92 -26.62
C VAL A 64 25.36 1.43 -27.99
N LYS A 65 24.27 2.20 -28.03
CA LYS A 65 23.76 2.79 -29.28
C LYS A 65 24.76 3.83 -29.83
N PRO A 66 25.02 3.83 -31.15
CA PRO A 66 25.77 4.92 -31.79
C PRO A 66 25.05 6.28 -31.67
N PRO A 67 25.79 7.38 -31.41
CA PRO A 67 25.18 8.71 -31.26
C PRO A 67 24.52 9.18 -32.56
N GLY A 68 23.32 9.75 -32.46
CA GLY A 68 22.62 10.42 -33.58
C GLY A 68 21.79 9.53 -34.52
N VAL A 69 21.68 8.22 -34.28
CA VAL A 69 20.90 7.30 -35.12
C VAL A 69 19.47 7.12 -34.58
N GLU A 70 18.43 7.28 -35.40
CA GLU A 70 17.05 6.98 -34.98
C GLU A 70 16.73 5.48 -35.05
N GLY A 71 15.70 5.03 -34.32
CA GLY A 71 15.31 3.62 -34.26
C GLY A 71 14.37 3.26 -35.39
N GLU A 72 14.65 2.16 -36.09
CA GLU A 72 13.78 1.64 -37.15
C GLU A 72 12.75 0.66 -36.58
N THR A 73 11.50 0.76 -37.04
CA THR A 73 10.37 -0.11 -36.63
C THR A 73 9.84 -0.99 -37.76
N ALA A 74 10.43 -0.88 -38.96
CA ALA A 74 10.00 -1.64 -40.12
C ALA A 74 10.33 -3.14 -39.97
N ARG A 75 9.37 -4.02 -40.26
CA ARG A 75 9.57 -5.48 -40.33
C ARG A 75 10.30 -6.08 -39.11
N LEU A 76 9.99 -5.61 -37.90
CA LEU A 76 10.62 -6.07 -36.64
C LEU A 76 10.68 -7.59 -36.48
N ALA A 77 9.61 -8.30 -36.85
CA ALA A 77 9.56 -9.76 -36.75
C ALA A 77 10.59 -10.49 -37.62
N VAL A 78 11.11 -9.84 -38.67
CA VAL A 78 12.14 -10.38 -39.56
C VAL A 78 13.53 -10.00 -39.06
N PHE A 79 13.71 -8.72 -38.71
CA PHE A 79 15.04 -8.19 -38.37
C PHE A 79 15.45 -8.44 -36.91
N CYS A 80 14.47 -8.56 -36.02
CA CYS A 80 14.63 -8.85 -34.60
C CYS A 80 13.84 -10.12 -34.25
N PRO A 81 14.36 -11.31 -34.61
CA PRO A 81 13.58 -12.55 -34.58
C PRO A 81 13.47 -13.23 -33.20
N VAL A 82 14.15 -12.68 -32.18
CA VAL A 82 14.21 -13.27 -30.83
C VAL A 82 12.86 -13.08 -30.13
N LYS A 83 12.26 -14.18 -29.68
CA LYS A 83 10.95 -14.18 -28.99
C LYS A 83 11.05 -14.54 -27.51
N GLU A 84 12.01 -15.38 -27.15
CA GLU A 84 12.19 -15.86 -25.79
C GLU A 84 13.66 -15.72 -25.37
N LEU A 85 13.92 -15.33 -24.11
CA LEU A 85 15.22 -15.48 -23.46
C LEU A 85 15.15 -16.65 -22.48
N TYR A 86 16.14 -17.53 -22.52
CA TYR A 86 16.33 -18.60 -21.55
C TYR A 86 17.53 -18.27 -20.65
N ILE A 87 17.23 -17.88 -19.41
CA ILE A 87 18.19 -17.40 -18.42
C ILE A 87 17.99 -18.21 -17.14
N ALA A 88 19.06 -18.83 -16.62
CA ALA A 88 19.06 -19.59 -15.37
C ALA A 88 17.83 -20.51 -15.18
N GLN A 89 17.49 -21.31 -16.22
CA GLN A 89 16.34 -22.24 -16.21
C GLN A 89 14.94 -21.60 -16.22
N VAL A 90 14.86 -20.29 -16.45
CA VAL A 90 13.60 -19.55 -16.63
C VAL A 90 13.49 -19.07 -18.08
N ARG A 91 12.29 -19.23 -18.66
CA ARG A 91 11.96 -18.62 -19.96
C ARG A 91 11.28 -17.27 -19.76
N TRP A 92 11.77 -16.25 -20.44
CA TRP A 92 11.23 -14.90 -20.44
C TRP A 92 10.75 -14.55 -21.84
N ASN A 93 9.50 -14.16 -21.97
CA ASN A 93 8.96 -13.70 -23.24
C ASN A 93 9.38 -12.25 -23.45
N ILE A 94 9.90 -11.95 -24.63
CA ILE A 94 10.34 -10.62 -24.99
C ILE A 94 9.65 -10.15 -26.25
N GLU A 95 9.50 -8.84 -26.38
CA GLU A 95 8.97 -8.22 -27.58
C GLU A 95 9.91 -7.11 -28.08
N ALA A 96 10.30 -7.20 -29.35
CA ALA A 96 11.08 -6.16 -30.00
C ALA A 96 10.25 -4.89 -30.18
N SER A 97 10.89 -3.73 -30.03
CA SER A 97 10.24 -2.42 -30.19
C SER A 97 10.81 -1.60 -31.35
N TYR A 98 12.13 -1.61 -31.53
CA TYR A 98 12.84 -0.97 -32.64
C TYR A 98 14.24 -1.57 -32.77
N TYR A 99 14.97 -1.26 -33.85
CA TYR A 99 16.36 -1.67 -34.03
C TYR A 99 17.25 -0.59 -34.64
N HIS A 100 18.55 -0.82 -34.55
CA HIS A 100 19.60 -0.04 -35.20
C HIS A 100 20.56 -0.99 -35.92
N GLU A 101 21.00 -0.59 -37.12
CA GLU A 101 22.12 -1.23 -37.81
C GLU A 101 23.44 -0.72 -37.20
N VAL A 102 24.33 -1.64 -36.86
CA VAL A 102 25.66 -1.34 -36.30
C VAL A 102 26.73 -2.13 -37.04
N GLU A 103 27.99 -1.70 -36.96
CA GLU A 103 29.10 -2.31 -37.72
C GLU A 103 29.27 -3.83 -37.45
N HIS A 104 28.86 -4.28 -36.26
CA HIS A 104 29.02 -5.67 -35.81
C HIS A 104 27.72 -6.51 -35.84
N GLY A 105 26.64 -6.02 -36.45
CA GLY A 105 25.37 -6.74 -36.56
C GLY A 105 24.16 -5.81 -36.38
N ARG A 106 23.11 -6.33 -35.76
CA ARG A 106 21.89 -5.55 -35.50
C ARG A 106 21.60 -5.46 -34.01
N LEU A 107 21.43 -4.23 -33.53
CA LEU A 107 21.06 -3.93 -32.15
C LEU A 107 19.55 -3.75 -32.06
N CYS A 108 18.86 -4.68 -31.39
CA CYS A 108 17.41 -4.68 -31.24
C CYS A 108 17.02 -4.33 -29.81
N HIS A 109 16.16 -3.32 -29.64
CA HIS A 109 15.55 -3.02 -28.36
C HIS A 109 14.38 -3.96 -28.08
N PHE A 110 14.29 -4.47 -26.86
CA PHE A 110 13.22 -5.36 -26.41
C PHE A 110 12.65 -4.96 -25.06
N VAL A 111 11.43 -5.44 -24.80
CA VAL A 111 10.73 -5.25 -23.52
C VAL A 111 10.19 -6.56 -22.98
N VAL A 112 10.07 -6.66 -21.65
CA VAL A 112 9.24 -7.66 -20.97
C VAL A 112 8.14 -6.91 -20.21
N PRO A 113 6.96 -6.69 -20.84
CA PRO A 113 5.99 -5.72 -20.36
C PRO A 113 5.51 -5.95 -18.93
N GLN A 114 5.29 -7.21 -18.56
CA GLN A 114 4.78 -7.63 -17.26
C GLN A 114 5.77 -7.44 -16.10
N TYR A 115 7.03 -7.09 -16.36
CA TYR A 115 8.06 -6.91 -15.33
C TYR A 115 8.83 -5.60 -15.44
N ASN A 116 8.42 -4.67 -16.31
CA ASN A 116 9.15 -3.39 -16.50
C ASN A 116 10.63 -3.63 -16.83
N ILE A 117 10.87 -4.58 -17.74
CA ILE A 117 12.21 -4.87 -18.25
C ILE A 117 12.37 -4.24 -19.62
N HIS A 118 13.49 -3.55 -19.82
CA HIS A 118 13.88 -2.90 -21.06
C HIS A 118 15.35 -3.16 -21.33
N GLY A 119 15.71 -3.46 -22.56
CA GLY A 119 17.09 -3.79 -22.89
C GLY A 119 17.36 -3.79 -24.38
N ASN A 120 18.63 -3.99 -24.72
CA ASN A 120 19.09 -4.14 -26.09
C ASN A 120 19.83 -5.47 -26.22
N TYR A 121 19.59 -6.18 -27.32
CA TYR A 121 20.40 -7.33 -27.71
C TYR A 121 21.06 -7.09 -29.06
N LEU A 122 22.31 -7.53 -29.19
CA LEU A 122 23.05 -7.58 -30.42
C LEU A 122 23.00 -9.00 -30.97
N LEU A 123 22.48 -9.14 -32.19
CA LEU A 123 22.50 -10.40 -32.93
C LEU A 123 23.63 -10.37 -33.95
N GLY A 124 24.59 -11.30 -33.82
CA GLY A 124 25.71 -11.36 -34.76
C GLY A 124 25.34 -11.97 -36.11
N PRO A 125 26.08 -11.63 -37.17
CA PRO A 125 25.69 -11.93 -38.55
C PRO A 125 25.97 -13.38 -39.00
N ALA A 126 26.85 -14.09 -38.30
CA ALA A 126 27.34 -15.41 -38.72
C ALA A 126 27.00 -16.50 -37.69
N LYS A 127 26.81 -17.73 -38.17
CA LYS A 127 26.58 -18.90 -37.33
C LYS A 127 27.79 -19.17 -36.43
N THR A 128 27.54 -19.61 -35.20
CA THR A 128 28.59 -19.89 -34.21
C THR A 128 28.35 -21.23 -33.49
N LYS A 129 29.35 -21.69 -32.74
CA LYS A 129 29.24 -22.88 -31.90
C LYS A 129 28.26 -22.63 -30.75
N LEU A 130 27.55 -23.69 -30.36
CA LEU A 130 26.58 -23.67 -29.27
C LEU A 130 27.17 -23.13 -27.96
N SER A 131 26.42 -22.26 -27.30
CA SER A 131 26.63 -21.99 -25.87
C SER A 131 26.29 -23.23 -25.04
N SER A 132 26.93 -23.38 -23.89
CA SER A 132 26.73 -24.48 -22.94
C SER A 132 25.27 -24.71 -22.49
N THR A 133 24.42 -23.70 -22.61
CA THR A 133 22.99 -23.76 -22.25
C THR A 133 22.06 -24.06 -23.42
N THR A 134 22.59 -24.12 -24.65
CA THR A 134 21.80 -24.28 -25.88
C THR A 134 21.55 -25.76 -26.16
N PRO A 135 20.31 -26.16 -26.51
CA PRO A 135 20.00 -27.53 -26.89
C PRO A 135 20.80 -28.00 -28.11
N ALA A 136 21.21 -29.27 -28.11
CA ALA A 136 21.93 -29.87 -29.23
C ALA A 136 21.16 -29.81 -30.56
N SER A 137 19.82 -29.73 -30.51
CA SER A 137 18.96 -29.58 -31.69
C SER A 137 19.21 -28.29 -32.49
N CYS A 138 19.86 -27.29 -31.88
CA CYS A 138 20.16 -25.99 -32.47
C CYS A 138 21.59 -25.88 -33.03
N ALA A 139 22.37 -26.98 -33.06
CA ALA A 139 23.80 -26.97 -33.41
C ALA A 139 24.11 -26.25 -34.72
N ASP A 140 23.28 -26.47 -35.74
CA ASP A 140 23.52 -25.95 -37.09
C ASP A 140 22.89 -24.57 -37.35
N ASP A 141 22.06 -24.05 -36.43
CA ASP A 141 21.26 -22.83 -36.62
C ASP A 141 21.36 -21.89 -35.42
N SER A 142 22.58 -21.75 -34.88
CA SER A 142 22.89 -20.89 -33.74
C SER A 142 23.71 -19.66 -34.14
N TYR A 143 23.35 -18.49 -33.62
CA TYR A 143 24.02 -17.20 -33.86
C TYR A 143 24.50 -16.61 -32.54
N PRO A 144 25.63 -15.89 -32.50
CA PRO A 144 26.10 -15.26 -31.27
C PRO A 144 25.12 -14.15 -30.86
N LEU A 145 24.83 -14.07 -29.57
CA LEU A 145 23.95 -13.07 -29.01
C LEU A 145 24.52 -12.54 -27.69
N GLU A 146 24.56 -11.21 -27.60
CA GLU A 146 24.89 -10.45 -26.40
C GLU A 146 23.69 -9.55 -26.08
N TYR A 147 23.40 -9.33 -24.80
CA TYR A 147 22.40 -8.35 -24.42
C TYR A 147 22.69 -7.75 -23.06
N TYR A 148 22.10 -6.59 -22.82
CA TYR A 148 21.83 -6.12 -21.47
C TYR A 148 20.35 -5.76 -21.31
N PHE A 149 19.86 -5.79 -20.08
CA PHE A 149 18.60 -5.17 -19.73
C PHE A 149 18.63 -4.53 -18.35
N TYR A 150 17.69 -3.62 -18.16
CA TYR A 150 17.26 -3.09 -16.88
C TYR A 150 15.93 -3.68 -16.49
N HIS A 151 15.81 -4.08 -15.23
CA HIS A 151 14.56 -4.49 -14.60
C HIS A 151 14.22 -3.46 -13.52
N GLY A 152 13.19 -2.65 -13.76
CA GLY A 152 12.77 -1.64 -12.79
C GLY A 152 12.28 -2.24 -11.47
N ASN A 153 12.52 -1.55 -10.36
CA ASN A 153 12.06 -1.95 -9.02
C ASN A 153 10.94 -1.03 -8.50
N ILE A 154 10.39 -1.27 -7.32
CA ILE A 154 9.44 -0.35 -6.66
C ILE A 154 10.12 0.98 -6.31
N GLY A 155 11.40 0.95 -5.90
CA GLY A 155 12.20 2.15 -5.65
C GLY A 155 12.65 2.88 -6.93
N TYR A 156 13.32 4.03 -6.77
CA TYR A 156 13.92 4.80 -7.88
C TYR A 156 15.26 4.17 -8.34
N PHE A 157 15.25 2.87 -8.64
CA PHE A 157 16.39 2.17 -9.25
C PHE A 157 15.93 0.94 -10.04
N ALA A 158 16.80 0.43 -10.90
CA ALA A 158 16.62 -0.79 -11.66
C ALA A 158 17.79 -1.75 -11.42
N PHE A 159 17.50 -3.05 -11.45
CA PHE A 159 18.52 -4.08 -11.55
C PHE A 159 19.04 -4.16 -12.97
N TYR A 160 20.34 -4.28 -13.13
CA TYR A 160 21.02 -4.44 -14.40
C TYR A 160 21.49 -5.88 -14.55
N GLU A 161 21.31 -6.42 -15.75
CA GLU A 161 21.84 -7.70 -16.16
C GLU A 161 22.49 -7.60 -17.53
N GLU A 162 23.64 -8.25 -17.68
CA GLU A 162 24.33 -8.42 -18.94
C GLU A 162 24.70 -9.89 -19.16
N ALA A 163 24.36 -10.40 -20.34
CA ALA A 163 24.50 -11.80 -20.66
C ALA A 163 24.99 -12.01 -22.08
N GLN A 164 25.62 -13.17 -22.29
CA GLN A 164 26.12 -13.61 -23.58
C GLN A 164 25.74 -15.07 -23.82
N GLY A 165 25.57 -15.46 -25.08
CA GLY A 165 25.25 -16.82 -25.45
C GLY A 165 24.93 -16.96 -26.93
N THR A 166 23.94 -17.79 -27.25
CA THR A 166 23.56 -18.07 -28.63
C THR A 166 22.05 -18.06 -28.83
N TYR A 167 21.61 -17.43 -29.92
CA TYR A 167 20.25 -17.46 -30.42
C TYR A 167 20.03 -18.67 -31.33
N CYS A 168 18.97 -19.44 -31.09
CA CYS A 168 18.58 -20.57 -31.93
C CYS A 168 17.46 -20.17 -32.90
N ASP A 169 17.70 -20.31 -34.21
CA ASP A 169 16.70 -19.91 -35.20
C ASP A 169 15.52 -20.88 -35.34
N LYS A 170 15.67 -22.15 -34.90
CA LYS A 170 14.60 -23.16 -34.98
C LYS A 170 13.44 -22.87 -34.03
N ASP A 171 13.74 -22.47 -32.80
CA ASP A 171 12.75 -22.22 -31.75
C ASP A 171 12.62 -20.74 -31.36
N LYS A 172 13.39 -19.86 -32.02
CA LYS A 172 13.40 -18.41 -31.81
C LYS A 172 13.78 -18.00 -30.38
N THR A 173 14.55 -18.84 -29.68
CA THR A 173 14.97 -18.63 -28.28
C THR A 173 16.45 -18.25 -28.19
N ALA A 174 16.78 -17.26 -27.35
CA ALA A 174 18.15 -16.94 -26.98
C ALA A 174 18.56 -17.65 -25.69
N TYR A 175 19.58 -18.49 -25.78
CA TYR A 175 20.14 -19.25 -24.66
C TYR A 175 21.39 -18.57 -24.15
N VAL A 176 21.29 -17.96 -22.97
CA VAL A 176 22.32 -17.04 -22.49
C VAL A 176 22.82 -17.39 -21.10
N ARG A 177 23.97 -16.83 -20.75
CA ARG A 177 24.54 -16.88 -19.41
C ARG A 177 24.96 -15.49 -18.97
N VAL A 178 24.49 -15.10 -17.80
CA VAL A 178 24.81 -13.80 -17.20
C VAL A 178 26.27 -13.76 -16.77
N HIS A 179 26.93 -12.67 -17.11
CA HIS A 179 28.30 -12.40 -16.71
C HIS A 179 28.45 -11.03 -16.03
N GLY A 180 27.55 -10.08 -16.28
CA GLY A 180 27.49 -8.78 -15.61
C GLY A 180 26.19 -8.60 -14.81
N LEU A 181 26.30 -8.02 -13.60
CA LEU A 181 25.15 -7.65 -12.76
C LEU A 181 25.45 -6.33 -12.07
N GLY A 182 24.40 -5.53 -11.87
CA GLY A 182 24.53 -4.26 -11.17
C GLY A 182 23.19 -3.62 -10.86
N THR A 183 23.23 -2.36 -10.47
CA THR A 183 22.04 -1.53 -10.27
C THR A 183 22.30 -0.13 -10.81
N TYR A 184 21.24 0.57 -11.21
CA TYR A 184 21.34 1.94 -11.69
C TYR A 184 20.10 2.76 -11.29
N ASP A 185 20.29 4.04 -10.95
CA ASP A 185 19.22 4.94 -10.50
C ASP A 185 18.34 5.43 -11.67
N ILE A 186 17.63 4.48 -12.28
CA ILE A 186 16.74 4.68 -13.42
C ILE A 186 15.52 3.78 -13.28
N ASN A 187 14.35 4.22 -13.75
CA ASN A 187 13.13 3.42 -13.73
C ASN A 187 12.09 3.93 -14.74
N GLY A 188 11.04 3.13 -14.97
CA GLY A 188 9.89 3.46 -15.80
C GLY A 188 10.25 3.85 -17.23
N SER A 189 9.67 4.92 -17.78
CA SER A 189 9.89 5.27 -19.20
C SER A 189 11.32 5.68 -19.55
N SER A 190 12.09 6.13 -18.55
CA SER A 190 13.50 6.43 -18.76
C SER A 190 14.28 5.18 -19.16
N LEU A 191 13.84 3.99 -18.75
CA LEU A 191 14.41 2.71 -19.19
C LEU A 191 14.25 2.49 -20.69
N VAL A 192 13.11 2.87 -21.27
CA VAL A 192 12.84 2.76 -22.71
C VAL A 192 13.80 3.63 -23.53
N ARG A 193 14.19 4.78 -22.97
CA ARG A 193 15.00 5.79 -23.66
C ARG A 193 16.48 5.67 -23.35
N ASP A 194 16.86 4.80 -22.42
CA ASP A 194 18.24 4.60 -22.06
C ASP A 194 18.90 3.68 -23.07
N THR A 195 19.87 4.25 -23.78
CA THR A 195 20.56 3.60 -24.89
C THR A 195 21.95 3.09 -24.52
N GLY A 196 22.28 3.18 -23.22
CA GLY A 196 23.63 2.93 -22.72
C GLY A 196 24.56 4.13 -22.91
N ASP A 197 25.63 4.15 -22.13
CA ASP A 197 26.78 5.05 -22.24
C ASP A 197 28.06 4.30 -21.84
N ASP A 198 29.22 4.92 -22.06
CA ASP A 198 30.53 4.38 -21.71
C ASP A 198 30.91 4.58 -20.23
N GLY A 199 30.00 5.18 -19.45
CA GLY A 199 30.17 5.50 -18.04
C GLY A 199 29.94 4.32 -17.09
N TYR A 200 30.46 4.46 -15.87
CA TYR A 200 30.14 3.52 -14.78
C TYR A 200 28.76 3.80 -14.19
N ARG A 201 27.96 2.76 -14.11
CA ARG A 201 26.60 2.77 -13.59
C ARG A 201 26.55 2.15 -12.20
N LYS A 202 25.87 2.84 -11.28
CA LYS A 202 25.62 2.40 -9.90
C LYS A 202 24.35 3.03 -9.37
N SER A 203 23.68 2.37 -8.42
CA SER A 203 22.54 2.95 -7.70
C SER A 203 22.94 3.40 -6.30
N TYR A 204 22.72 4.68 -6.00
CA TYR A 204 22.84 5.19 -4.63
C TYR A 204 21.67 4.74 -3.78
N TRP A 205 20.46 4.69 -4.36
CA TRP A 205 19.25 4.27 -3.64
C TRP A 205 19.34 2.83 -3.14
N TYR A 206 19.73 1.89 -4.01
CA TYR A 206 19.97 0.51 -3.64
C TYR A 206 21.01 0.40 -2.53
N SER A 207 22.14 1.09 -2.70
CA SER A 207 23.24 1.10 -1.72
C SER A 207 22.77 1.55 -0.34
N VAL A 208 21.96 2.61 -0.26
CA VAL A 208 21.46 3.13 1.01
C VAL A 208 20.43 2.20 1.65
N PHE A 209 19.35 1.84 0.94
CA PHE A 209 18.26 1.06 1.54
C PHE A 209 18.65 -0.38 1.86
N CYS A 210 19.32 -1.08 0.95
CA CYS A 210 19.81 -2.42 1.22
C CYS A 210 20.96 -2.41 2.22
N GLY A 211 21.78 -1.35 2.24
CA GLY A 211 22.81 -1.14 3.27
C GLY A 211 22.20 -1.00 4.67
N VAL A 212 21.15 -0.19 4.83
CA VAL A 212 20.39 -0.05 6.09
C VAL A 212 19.76 -1.38 6.51
N TRP A 213 19.18 -2.12 5.55
CA TRP A 213 18.63 -3.45 5.81
C TRP A 213 19.68 -4.44 6.32
N LEU A 214 20.85 -4.50 5.68
CA LEU A 214 21.95 -5.37 6.10
C LEU A 214 22.53 -4.97 7.45
N LEU A 215 22.66 -3.67 7.72
CA LEU A 215 23.07 -3.16 9.02
C LEU A 215 22.09 -3.63 10.10
N TYR A 216 20.79 -3.50 9.85
CA TYR A 216 19.76 -3.97 10.77
C TYR A 216 19.83 -5.48 11.01
N ARG A 217 19.99 -6.28 9.95
CA ARG A 217 20.17 -7.74 10.05
C ARG A 217 21.42 -8.12 10.86
N THR A 218 22.50 -7.36 10.72
CA THR A 218 23.73 -7.56 11.50
C THR A 218 23.50 -7.29 12.98
N ILE A 219 22.79 -6.20 13.32
CA ILE A 219 22.38 -5.88 14.70
C ILE A 219 21.49 -6.99 15.26
N GLN A 220 20.52 -7.49 14.48
CA GLN A 220 19.67 -8.61 14.84
C GLN A 220 20.48 -9.88 15.14
N MET A 221 21.45 -10.24 14.28
CA MET A 221 22.30 -11.42 14.49
C MET A 221 23.16 -11.29 15.74
N ARG A 222 23.73 -10.10 16.00
CA ARG A 222 24.47 -9.81 17.24
C ARG A 222 23.58 -9.97 18.47
N ARG A 223 22.35 -9.46 18.44
CA ARG A 223 21.38 -9.61 19.54
C ARG A 223 21.07 -11.09 19.80
N CYS A 224 20.79 -11.85 18.75
CA CYS A 224 20.54 -13.29 18.86
C CYS A 224 21.75 -14.04 19.43
N TYR A 225 22.97 -13.74 18.97
CA TYR A 225 24.20 -14.33 19.50
C TYR A 225 24.34 -14.12 21.01
N ILE A 226 24.14 -12.88 21.49
CA ILE A 226 24.24 -12.56 22.92
C ILE A 226 23.18 -13.33 23.71
N SER A 227 21.94 -13.39 23.21
CA SER A 227 20.85 -14.14 23.85
C SER A 227 21.17 -15.64 23.95
N CYS A 228 21.55 -16.26 22.84
CA CYS A 228 21.95 -17.67 22.78
C CYS A 228 23.14 -17.97 23.71
N LYS A 229 24.15 -17.11 23.75
CA LYS A 229 25.31 -17.27 24.63
C LYS A 229 24.92 -17.22 26.11
N ARG A 230 24.06 -16.27 26.51
CA ARG A 230 23.59 -16.15 27.90
C ARG A 230 22.70 -17.33 28.29
N TYR A 231 21.81 -17.76 27.40
CA TYR A 231 20.94 -18.90 27.63
C TYR A 231 21.72 -20.21 27.72
N ALA A 232 22.67 -20.43 26.82
CA ALA A 232 23.57 -21.58 26.85
C ALA A 232 24.35 -21.68 28.16
N ARG A 233 24.96 -20.57 28.61
CA ARG A 233 25.67 -20.52 29.90
C ARG A 233 24.77 -20.91 31.06
N ARG A 234 23.51 -20.47 31.04
CA ARG A 234 22.54 -20.85 32.06
C ARG A 234 22.25 -22.35 32.02
N CYS A 235 21.99 -22.92 30.85
CA CYS A 235 21.76 -24.36 30.70
C CYS A 235 22.98 -25.18 31.14
N ASP A 236 24.18 -24.78 30.75
CA ASP A 236 25.42 -25.45 31.15
C ASP A 236 25.65 -25.35 32.68
N PHE A 237 25.33 -24.22 33.31
CA PHE A 237 25.42 -24.03 34.76
C PHE A 237 24.41 -24.87 35.54
N THR A 238 23.15 -24.96 35.06
CA THR A 238 22.09 -25.76 35.69
C THR A 238 22.10 -27.23 35.24
N GLN A 239 23.07 -27.64 34.43
CA GLN A 239 23.18 -28.98 33.82
C GLN A 239 21.94 -29.42 33.03
N GLU A 240 21.22 -28.46 32.45
CA GLU A 240 20.02 -28.72 31.64
C GLU A 240 20.40 -29.15 30.22
N PRO A 241 19.91 -30.31 29.73
CA PRO A 241 20.24 -30.78 28.40
C PRO A 241 19.59 -29.93 27.32
N VAL A 242 20.37 -29.52 26.32
CA VAL A 242 19.89 -28.84 25.12
C VAL A 242 20.13 -29.74 23.91
N ASN A 243 19.04 -30.21 23.30
CA ASN A 243 19.12 -30.97 22.05
C ASN A 243 19.03 -30.03 20.82
N ARG A 244 19.23 -30.59 19.62
CA ARG A 244 19.18 -29.83 18.37
C ARG A 244 17.83 -29.14 18.13
N LYS A 245 16.72 -29.79 18.48
CA LYS A 245 15.36 -29.25 18.31
C LYS A 245 15.15 -28.00 19.16
N ILE A 246 15.51 -28.08 20.44
CA ILE A 246 15.45 -26.96 21.40
C ILE A 246 16.32 -25.80 20.90
N ALA A 247 17.54 -26.09 20.47
CA ALA A 247 18.47 -25.07 20.01
C ALA A 247 17.97 -24.32 18.76
N VAL A 248 17.45 -25.02 17.75
CA VAL A 248 16.95 -24.41 16.51
C VAL A 248 15.75 -23.51 16.79
N VAL A 249 14.77 -24.00 17.56
CA VAL A 249 13.57 -23.22 17.93
C VAL A 249 13.96 -21.97 18.72
N TYR A 250 14.85 -22.12 19.71
CA TYR A 250 15.31 -20.99 20.53
C TYR A 250 16.02 -19.93 19.68
N VAL A 251 16.91 -20.34 18.77
CA VAL A 251 17.59 -19.42 17.83
C VAL A 251 16.57 -18.70 16.95
N GLN A 252 15.61 -19.42 16.37
CA GLN A 252 14.61 -18.82 15.47
C GLN A 252 13.70 -17.81 16.19
N GLU A 253 13.26 -18.09 17.41
CA GLU A 253 12.52 -17.13 18.25
C GLU A 253 13.36 -15.86 18.53
N ASN A 254 14.66 -16.02 18.79
CA ASN A 254 15.55 -14.89 19.09
C ASN A 254 16.01 -14.09 17.86
N MET A 255 15.92 -14.65 16.65
CA MET A 255 16.14 -13.94 15.38
C MET A 255 14.91 -13.13 14.91
N ARG A 256 14.21 -12.48 15.84
CA ARG A 256 12.99 -11.71 15.54
C ARG A 256 13.28 -10.40 14.83
N LEU A 257 12.54 -10.12 13.76
CA LEU A 257 12.64 -8.89 12.98
C LEU A 257 12.13 -7.67 13.74
N THR A 258 11.16 -7.85 14.62
CA THR A 258 10.57 -6.78 15.43
C THR A 258 10.99 -6.91 16.88
N ALA A 259 11.18 -5.78 17.56
CA ALA A 259 11.34 -5.78 19.01
C ALA A 259 9.98 -6.04 19.70
N HIS A 260 10.03 -6.49 20.96
CA HIS A 260 8.82 -6.59 21.77
C HIS A 260 8.22 -5.20 21.98
N GLY A 261 6.92 -5.03 21.69
CA GLY A 261 6.24 -3.74 21.76
C GLY A 261 6.34 -2.87 20.51
N ALA A 262 6.85 -3.39 19.38
CA ALA A 262 6.84 -2.67 18.11
C ALA A 262 5.40 -2.28 17.68
N THR A 263 5.25 -1.07 17.11
CA THR A 263 4.01 -0.60 16.50
C THR A 263 3.87 -1.14 15.07
N ASN A 264 2.68 -1.05 14.49
CA ASN A 264 2.48 -1.46 13.09
C ASN A 264 3.25 -0.57 12.10
N TRP A 265 3.47 0.70 12.42
CA TRP A 265 4.36 1.57 11.62
C TRP A 265 5.79 1.03 11.58
N HIS A 266 6.36 0.64 12.73
CA HIS A 266 7.67 0.00 12.75
C HIS A 266 7.69 -1.31 11.93
N ARG A 267 6.61 -2.11 11.99
CA ARG A 267 6.49 -3.34 11.19
C ARG A 267 6.41 -3.05 9.69
N ALA A 268 5.69 -2.01 9.28
CA ALA A 268 5.57 -1.60 7.89
C ALA A 268 6.92 -1.15 7.30
N VAL A 269 7.69 -0.34 8.05
CA VAL A 269 9.05 0.05 7.64
C VAL A 269 9.96 -1.18 7.52
N MET A 270 9.90 -2.11 8.47
CA MET A 270 10.68 -3.35 8.41
C MET A 270 10.25 -4.25 7.24
N LEU A 271 8.95 -4.29 6.93
CA LEU A 271 8.43 -5.03 5.79
C LEU A 271 8.95 -4.45 4.47
N TYR A 272 8.98 -3.13 4.32
CA TYR A 272 9.55 -2.46 3.16
C TYR A 272 11.03 -2.84 2.96
N LEU A 273 11.87 -2.67 3.99
CA LEU A 273 13.29 -3.04 3.92
C LEU A 273 13.51 -4.53 3.62
N LEU A 274 12.64 -5.40 4.16
CA LEU A 274 12.67 -6.83 3.89
C LEU A 274 12.32 -7.16 2.44
N VAL A 275 11.34 -6.48 1.85
CA VAL A 275 10.95 -6.65 0.45
C VAL A 275 12.08 -6.22 -0.48
N GLU A 276 12.74 -5.09 -0.20
CA GLU A 276 13.92 -4.66 -0.97
C GLU A 276 15.04 -5.73 -0.96
N GLY A 277 15.34 -6.30 0.22
CA GLY A 277 16.29 -7.41 0.33
C GLY A 277 15.83 -8.72 -0.35
N LEU A 278 14.53 -8.99 -0.38
CA LEU A 278 13.94 -10.14 -1.06
C LEU A 278 14.12 -10.05 -2.58
N MET A 279 13.96 -8.85 -3.16
CA MET A 279 14.11 -8.63 -4.60
C MET A 279 15.54 -8.92 -5.07
N SER A 280 16.56 -8.52 -4.31
CA SER A 280 17.95 -8.88 -4.61
C SER A 280 18.19 -10.39 -4.63
N ASP A 281 17.60 -11.13 -3.68
CA ASP A 281 17.72 -12.58 -3.63
C ASP A 281 17.00 -13.26 -4.81
N LEU A 282 15.81 -12.76 -5.15
CA LEU A 282 15.04 -13.24 -6.30
C LEU A 282 15.80 -13.01 -7.62
N PHE A 283 16.34 -11.80 -7.81
CA PHE A 283 17.10 -11.46 -9.03
C PHE A 283 18.35 -12.34 -9.18
N MET A 284 19.07 -12.59 -8.08
CA MET A 284 20.22 -13.50 -8.09
C MET A 284 19.88 -14.93 -8.50
N LEU A 285 18.67 -15.40 -8.17
CA LEU A 285 18.22 -16.75 -8.52
C LEU A 285 17.87 -16.87 -10.01
N ILE A 286 17.28 -15.82 -10.60
CA ILE A 286 16.89 -15.83 -12.01
C ILE A 286 18.02 -15.42 -12.97
N ALA A 287 19.10 -14.84 -12.44
CA ALA A 287 20.23 -14.40 -13.25
C ALA A 287 21.42 -15.37 -13.24
N GLN A 288 21.57 -16.24 -12.22
CA GLN A 288 22.79 -17.05 -12.09
C GLN A 288 22.52 -18.56 -12.02
N ASP A 289 23.42 -19.35 -12.61
CA ASP A 289 23.44 -20.81 -12.54
C ASP A 289 24.63 -21.35 -11.71
N GLY A 290 24.42 -22.45 -10.98
CA GLY A 290 25.47 -23.14 -10.20
C GLY A 290 25.12 -23.48 -8.74
N ILE A 291 26.10 -24.06 -8.03
CA ILE A 291 25.92 -24.57 -6.65
C ILE A 291 25.61 -23.46 -5.65
N PHE A 292 26.22 -22.27 -5.82
CA PHE A 292 25.99 -21.15 -4.91
C PHE A 292 24.56 -20.59 -4.97
N ILE A 293 23.87 -20.71 -6.11
CA ILE A 293 22.45 -20.34 -6.26
C ILE A 293 21.54 -21.32 -5.52
N LYS A 294 21.89 -22.61 -5.51
CA LYS A 294 21.18 -23.60 -4.70
C LYS A 294 21.21 -23.26 -3.21
N LEU A 295 22.28 -22.60 -2.74
CA LEU A 295 22.37 -22.08 -1.38
C LEU A 295 21.59 -20.76 -1.20
N GLN A 296 21.51 -19.91 -2.23
CA GLN A 296 20.76 -18.65 -2.18
C GLN A 296 19.27 -18.85 -1.90
N TYR A 297 18.71 -19.99 -2.32
CA TYR A 297 17.35 -20.39 -1.98
C TYR A 297 17.05 -20.40 -0.47
N VAL A 298 18.06 -20.72 0.36
CA VAL A 298 17.90 -20.69 1.81
C VAL A 298 17.66 -19.26 2.29
N SER A 299 18.35 -18.28 1.69
CA SER A 299 18.12 -16.86 1.98
C SER A 299 16.73 -16.39 1.51
N LEU A 300 16.32 -16.77 0.29
CA LEU A 300 15.00 -16.44 -0.25
C LEU A 300 13.89 -16.99 0.64
N GLY A 301 13.93 -18.28 0.99
CA GLY A 301 12.94 -18.91 1.86
C GLY A 301 12.86 -18.24 3.23
N TYR A 302 14.01 -17.87 3.80
CA TYR A 302 14.06 -17.15 5.07
C TYR A 302 13.44 -15.74 5.00
N ASN A 303 13.72 -14.98 3.94
CA ASN A 303 13.13 -13.65 3.74
C ASN A 303 11.61 -13.74 3.50
N LEU A 304 11.16 -14.71 2.70
CA LEU A 304 9.74 -14.94 2.41
C LEU A 304 8.95 -15.37 3.65
N SER A 305 9.55 -16.20 4.50
CA SER A 305 9.00 -16.54 5.82
C SER A 305 8.92 -15.31 6.73
N GLY A 306 9.92 -14.42 6.67
CA GLY A 306 9.91 -13.12 7.34
C GLY A 306 8.75 -12.23 6.91
N VAL A 307 8.44 -12.19 5.60
CA VAL A 307 7.31 -11.41 5.04
C VAL A 307 5.99 -11.94 5.61
N LEU A 308 5.77 -13.26 5.53
CA LEU A 308 4.57 -13.91 6.07
C LEU A 308 4.38 -13.63 7.57
N LEU A 309 5.46 -13.74 8.36
CA LEU A 309 5.44 -13.48 9.80
C LEU A 309 5.14 -12.01 10.11
N LEU A 310 5.80 -11.05 9.45
CA LEU A 310 5.56 -9.63 9.69
C LEU A 310 4.14 -9.20 9.32
N VAL A 311 3.62 -9.68 8.18
CA VAL A 311 2.24 -9.42 7.76
C VAL A 311 1.25 -9.99 8.78
N PHE A 312 1.47 -11.22 9.24
CA PHE A 312 0.61 -11.81 10.27
C PHE A 312 0.71 -11.08 11.62
N GLU A 313 1.90 -10.65 12.04
CA GLU A 313 2.06 -9.84 13.25
C GLU A 313 1.30 -8.51 13.18
N ILE A 314 1.24 -7.86 12.00
CA ILE A 314 0.45 -6.65 11.80
C ILE A 314 -1.03 -6.97 12.01
N ILE A 315 -1.55 -8.02 11.34
CA ILE A 315 -2.95 -8.46 11.45
C ILE A 315 -3.31 -8.84 12.89
N GLU A 316 -2.44 -9.61 13.56
CA GLU A 316 -2.60 -10.04 14.95
C GLU A 316 -2.64 -8.82 15.89
N ASN A 317 -1.77 -7.82 15.69
CA ASN A 317 -1.75 -6.61 16.49
C ASN A 317 -2.96 -5.67 16.23
N MET A 318 -3.56 -5.72 15.04
CA MET A 318 -4.81 -5.01 14.73
C MET A 318 -6.05 -5.63 15.39
N LYS A 319 -5.91 -6.81 16.01
CA LYS A 319 -7.00 -7.56 16.64
C LYS A 319 -8.16 -7.87 15.69
N TRP A 320 -7.86 -8.03 14.40
CA TRP A 320 -8.87 -8.34 13.37
C TRP A 320 -9.40 -9.78 13.43
N LEU A 321 -8.69 -10.67 14.13
CA LEU A 321 -9.05 -12.08 14.26
C LEU A 321 -9.54 -12.39 15.67
N HIS A 322 -10.67 -13.10 15.77
CA HIS A 322 -11.11 -13.69 17.03
C HIS A 322 -10.10 -14.75 17.51
N GLU A 323 -9.96 -14.92 18.83
CA GLU A 323 -8.98 -15.80 19.48
C GLU A 323 -8.92 -17.21 18.86
N LYS A 324 -10.08 -17.84 18.67
CA LYS A 324 -10.22 -19.17 18.06
C LYS A 324 -9.57 -19.25 16.67
N TRP A 325 -9.83 -18.26 15.82
CA TRP A 325 -9.28 -18.21 14.46
C TRP A 325 -7.81 -17.80 14.44
N ARG A 326 -7.41 -16.89 15.34
CA ARG A 326 -6.01 -16.50 15.53
C ARG A 326 -5.14 -17.71 15.85
N VAL A 327 -5.54 -18.51 16.85
CA VAL A 327 -4.81 -19.72 17.26
C VAL A 327 -4.84 -20.79 16.17
N PHE A 328 -6.00 -21.01 15.53
CA PHE A 328 -6.13 -21.94 14.42
C PHE A 328 -5.13 -21.60 13.28
N ILE A 329 -5.13 -20.36 12.81
CA ILE A 329 -4.23 -19.88 11.75
C ILE A 329 -2.77 -20.00 12.19
N LYS A 330 -2.45 -19.60 13.43
CA LYS A 330 -1.08 -19.67 13.95
C LYS A 330 -0.58 -21.11 14.02
N ARG A 331 -1.40 -22.08 14.44
CA ARG A 331 -1.03 -23.51 14.49
C ARG A 331 -0.94 -24.15 13.09
N LEU A 332 -1.81 -23.74 12.16
CA LEU A 332 -1.88 -24.31 10.82
C LEU A 332 -0.78 -23.78 9.89
N ILE A 333 -0.53 -22.48 9.91
CA ILE A 333 0.36 -21.79 8.94
C ILE A 333 1.72 -21.43 9.57
N PHE A 334 1.74 -21.14 10.88
CA PHE A 334 2.92 -20.63 11.60
C PHE A 334 3.39 -21.64 12.65
N CYS A 335 3.76 -22.84 12.17
CA CYS A 335 4.38 -23.88 12.99
C CYS A 335 5.77 -24.26 12.51
N TYR A 336 6.66 -24.57 13.45
CA TYR A 336 8.06 -24.90 13.17
C TYR A 336 8.23 -26.13 12.30
N GLU A 337 7.34 -27.13 12.46
CA GLU A 337 7.40 -28.38 11.70
C GLU A 337 7.08 -28.21 10.21
N ALA A 338 6.29 -27.19 9.84
CA ALA A 338 5.89 -26.96 8.46
C ALA A 338 6.65 -25.83 7.76
N SER A 339 7.21 -24.88 8.52
CA SER A 339 7.87 -23.68 7.98
C SER A 339 8.91 -24.03 6.92
N MET A 340 9.89 -24.85 7.31
CA MET A 340 11.05 -25.18 6.49
C MET A 340 10.66 -25.93 5.20
N LEU A 341 9.65 -26.80 5.28
CA LEU A 341 9.18 -27.57 4.14
C LEU A 341 8.50 -26.69 3.09
N GLY A 342 7.63 -25.77 3.54
CA GLY A 342 6.97 -24.81 2.64
C GLY A 342 7.97 -23.94 1.89
N GLU A 343 8.97 -23.44 2.61
CA GLU A 343 10.03 -22.60 2.04
C GLU A 343 10.88 -23.38 1.02
N LEU A 344 11.32 -24.60 1.37
CA LEU A 344 12.14 -25.44 0.49
C LEU A 344 11.39 -25.88 -0.78
N LEU A 345 10.11 -26.28 -0.66
CA LEU A 345 9.32 -26.68 -1.82
C LEU A 345 8.98 -25.50 -2.73
N SER A 346 8.74 -24.31 -2.16
CA SER A 346 8.47 -23.10 -2.96
C SER A 346 9.66 -22.71 -3.83
N VAL A 347 10.86 -22.92 -3.30
CA VAL A 347 12.15 -22.76 -3.98
C VAL A 347 12.27 -23.70 -5.18
N VAL A 348 11.93 -24.99 -5.01
CA VAL A 348 12.02 -25.99 -6.09
C VAL A 348 11.00 -25.69 -7.19
N GLY A 349 9.79 -25.27 -6.81
CA GLY A 349 8.72 -24.93 -7.75
C GLY A 349 8.88 -23.56 -8.43
N LEU A 350 9.74 -22.68 -7.92
CA LEU A 350 9.84 -21.27 -8.35
C LEU A 350 10.11 -21.12 -9.85
N HIS A 351 11.11 -21.83 -10.38
CA HIS A 351 11.51 -21.75 -11.79
C HIS A 351 10.38 -22.20 -12.74
N HIS A 352 9.71 -23.30 -12.38
CA HIS A 352 8.57 -23.82 -13.13
C HIS A 352 7.39 -22.86 -13.07
N TYR A 353 7.13 -22.26 -11.91
CA TYR A 353 6.05 -21.30 -11.72
C TYR A 353 6.27 -20.03 -12.54
N ILE A 354 7.46 -19.42 -12.49
CA ILE A 354 7.79 -18.22 -13.28
C ILE A 354 7.70 -18.55 -14.78
N THR A 355 8.26 -19.68 -15.22
CA THR A 355 8.17 -20.10 -16.63
C THR A 355 6.73 -20.30 -17.07
N GLY A 356 5.89 -20.93 -16.23
CA GLY A 356 4.46 -21.11 -16.52
C GLY A 356 3.71 -19.78 -16.59
N LEU A 357 4.00 -18.85 -15.68
CA LEU A 357 3.39 -17.53 -15.65
C LEU A 357 3.78 -16.70 -16.87
N ASN A 358 5.05 -16.76 -17.27
CA ASN A 358 5.52 -16.09 -18.48
C ASN A 358 4.80 -16.62 -19.72
N ARG A 359 4.58 -17.94 -19.82
CA ARG A 359 3.86 -18.55 -20.95
C ARG A 359 2.33 -18.43 -20.88
N SER A 360 1.79 -17.76 -19.87
CA SER A 360 0.35 -17.49 -19.75
C SER A 360 -0.10 -16.33 -20.66
N VAL A 361 -1.36 -15.92 -20.55
CA VAL A 361 -1.92 -14.76 -21.26
C VAL A 361 -1.16 -13.46 -20.96
N LEU A 362 -0.38 -13.39 -19.86
CA LEU A 362 0.45 -12.24 -19.54
C LEU A 362 1.52 -11.93 -20.59
N LYS A 363 1.89 -12.89 -21.46
CA LYS A 363 2.82 -12.64 -22.56
C LYS A 363 2.29 -11.62 -23.58
N ASP A 364 0.96 -11.49 -23.73
CA ASP A 364 0.32 -10.62 -24.72
C ASP A 364 -0.08 -9.27 -24.08
N SER A 365 0.58 -8.88 -22.98
CA SER A 365 0.18 -7.75 -22.14
C SER A 365 0.82 -6.41 -22.52
N LYS A 366 1.58 -6.34 -23.61
CA LYS A 366 2.23 -5.10 -24.08
C LYS A 366 1.25 -3.96 -24.25
N VAL A 367 0.11 -4.21 -24.90
CA VAL A 367 -0.91 -3.16 -25.11
C VAL A 367 -1.33 -2.58 -23.76
N THR A 368 -1.68 -3.43 -22.79
CA THR A 368 -2.05 -3.01 -21.43
C THR A 368 -0.93 -2.28 -20.71
N ALA A 369 0.32 -2.75 -20.83
CA ALA A 369 1.48 -2.13 -20.21
C ALA A 369 1.78 -0.74 -20.79
N VAL A 370 1.64 -0.55 -22.11
CA VAL A 370 1.78 0.76 -22.75
C VAL A 370 0.64 1.69 -22.31
N THR A 371 -0.59 1.18 -22.23
CA THR A 371 -1.77 1.94 -21.82
C THR A 371 -1.68 2.48 -20.38
N VAL A 372 -1.29 1.62 -19.42
CA VAL A 372 -1.32 1.95 -17.99
C VAL A 372 0.05 2.48 -17.51
N SER A 373 1.14 1.85 -17.96
CA SER A 373 2.56 2.09 -17.71
C SER A 373 3.25 0.74 -17.45
N TYR A 374 4.43 0.54 -18.05
CA TYR A 374 5.31 -0.59 -17.74
C TYR A 374 5.57 -0.71 -16.24
N TYR A 375 5.74 0.41 -15.53
CA TYR A 375 5.97 0.43 -14.09
C TYR A 375 4.77 -0.12 -13.30
N VAL A 376 3.56 0.37 -13.58
CA VAL A 376 2.34 -0.05 -12.87
C VAL A 376 1.97 -1.48 -13.22
N TRP A 377 2.07 -1.86 -14.49
CA TRP A 377 1.78 -3.21 -14.93
C TRP A 377 2.77 -4.24 -14.35
N SER A 378 4.03 -3.83 -14.13
CA SER A 378 5.00 -4.63 -13.40
C SER A 378 4.59 -4.90 -11.95
N LEU A 379 3.97 -3.95 -11.25
CA LEU A 379 3.40 -4.20 -9.92
C LEU A 379 2.33 -5.30 -9.94
N VAL A 380 1.52 -5.35 -11.00
CA VAL A 380 0.54 -6.42 -11.20
C VAL A 380 1.25 -7.75 -11.47
N GLY A 381 2.22 -7.77 -12.38
CA GLY A 381 3.00 -8.98 -12.70
C GLY A 381 3.73 -9.56 -11.49
N HIS A 382 4.47 -8.72 -10.74
CA HIS A 382 5.08 -9.12 -9.48
C HIS A 382 4.06 -9.48 -8.40
N GLY A 383 2.92 -8.80 -8.36
CA GLY A 383 1.82 -9.13 -7.46
C GLY A 383 1.32 -10.55 -7.68
N VAL A 384 1.08 -10.96 -8.93
CA VAL A 384 0.69 -12.33 -9.26
C VAL A 384 1.78 -13.32 -8.85
N LEU A 385 3.06 -13.02 -9.13
CA LEU A 385 4.18 -13.87 -8.71
C LEU A 385 4.23 -14.07 -7.19
N VAL A 386 4.22 -12.97 -6.42
CA VAL A 386 4.34 -13.00 -4.96
C VAL A 386 3.12 -13.67 -4.33
N LEU A 387 1.91 -13.36 -4.78
CA LEU A 387 0.67 -13.96 -4.26
C LEU A 387 0.60 -15.45 -4.58
N GLY A 388 1.05 -15.87 -5.77
CA GLY A 388 1.14 -17.28 -6.13
C GLY A 388 2.11 -18.05 -5.22
N LEU A 389 3.30 -17.50 -4.99
CA LEU A 389 4.29 -18.09 -4.08
C LEU A 389 3.79 -18.17 -2.64
N ILE A 390 3.19 -17.10 -2.14
CA ILE A 390 2.57 -17.07 -0.81
C ILE A 390 1.47 -18.13 -0.69
N THR A 391 0.60 -18.24 -1.69
CA THR A 391 -0.49 -19.22 -1.72
C THR A 391 0.05 -20.65 -1.70
N PHE A 392 1.09 -20.92 -2.51
CA PHE A 392 1.75 -22.22 -2.53
C PHE A 392 2.38 -22.57 -1.17
N ILE A 393 3.14 -21.65 -0.57
CA ILE A 393 3.77 -21.86 0.74
C ILE A 393 2.72 -22.13 1.80
N ILE A 394 1.67 -21.31 1.88
CA ILE A 394 0.59 -21.49 2.84
C ILE A 394 -0.07 -22.86 2.66
N SER A 395 -0.32 -23.26 1.41
CA SER A 395 -0.94 -24.56 1.09
C SER A 395 -0.06 -25.72 1.54
N VAL A 396 1.24 -25.71 1.19
CA VAL A 396 2.19 -26.74 1.63
C VAL A 396 2.28 -26.80 3.15
N ARG A 397 2.37 -25.65 3.82
CA ARG A 397 2.44 -25.58 5.28
C ARG A 397 1.19 -26.15 5.93
N ALA A 398 0.02 -25.77 5.44
CA ALA A 398 -1.25 -26.24 5.96
C ALA A 398 -1.41 -27.76 5.78
N VAL A 399 -1.13 -28.28 4.58
CA VAL A 399 -1.20 -29.73 4.30
C VAL A 399 -0.24 -30.50 5.21
N TRP A 400 1.02 -30.04 5.32
CA TRP A 400 2.00 -30.71 6.16
C TRP A 400 1.65 -30.63 7.64
N ALA A 401 1.17 -29.49 8.13
CA ALA A 401 0.70 -29.37 9.50
C ALA A 401 -0.45 -30.35 9.80
N VAL A 402 -1.42 -30.49 8.89
CA VAL A 402 -2.54 -31.43 9.03
C VAL A 402 -2.03 -32.88 9.05
N VAL A 403 -1.15 -33.25 8.11
CA VAL A 403 -0.54 -34.59 8.07
C VAL A 403 0.26 -34.87 9.34
N TYR A 404 1.08 -33.92 9.78
CA TYR A 404 1.91 -34.04 10.97
C TYR A 404 1.06 -34.20 12.24
N VAL A 405 0.04 -33.38 12.42
CA VAL A 405 -0.86 -33.45 13.58
C VAL A 405 -1.65 -34.77 13.58
N ARG A 406 -2.16 -35.19 12.42
CA ARG A 406 -2.85 -36.48 12.29
C ARG A 406 -1.92 -37.65 12.58
N TRP A 407 -0.65 -37.58 12.19
CA TRP A 407 0.33 -38.62 12.47
C TRP A 407 0.73 -38.65 13.96
N LYS A 408 1.10 -37.50 14.52
CA LYS A 408 1.65 -37.38 15.88
C LYS A 408 0.59 -37.51 16.97
N HIS A 409 -0.56 -36.89 16.79
CA HIS A 409 -1.60 -36.77 17.83
C HIS A 409 -2.83 -37.63 17.55
N ARG A 410 -2.92 -38.25 16.36
CA ARG A 410 -4.09 -39.04 15.90
C ARG A 410 -5.43 -38.27 15.95
N ALA A 411 -5.39 -36.94 16.09
CA ALA A 411 -6.55 -36.07 16.20
C ALA A 411 -6.25 -34.69 15.61
N LEU A 412 -7.24 -34.06 14.97
CA LEU A 412 -7.15 -32.68 14.46
C LEU A 412 -7.58 -31.64 15.50
N ALA A 413 -8.05 -32.08 16.68
CA ALA A 413 -8.50 -31.21 17.77
C ALA A 413 -7.41 -30.25 18.25
N VAL A 414 -6.13 -30.60 18.07
CA VAL A 414 -4.97 -29.74 18.38
C VAL A 414 -5.04 -28.39 17.65
N PHE A 415 -5.70 -28.26 16.51
CA PHE A 415 -5.84 -26.96 15.83
C PHE A 415 -6.84 -26.01 16.50
N PHE A 416 -7.81 -26.56 17.25
CA PHE A 416 -8.94 -25.78 17.76
C PHE A 416 -8.99 -25.71 19.29
N ALA A 417 -8.35 -26.64 19.99
CA ALA A 417 -8.40 -26.71 21.44
C ALA A 417 -7.70 -25.50 22.10
N PRO A 418 -8.31 -24.86 23.11
CA PRO A 418 -7.70 -23.71 23.77
C PRO A 418 -6.44 -24.14 24.55
N CYS A 419 -5.42 -23.29 24.55
CA CYS A 419 -4.24 -23.44 25.39
C CYS A 419 -3.85 -22.06 25.93
N CYS A 420 -3.86 -21.91 27.24
CA CYS A 420 -3.57 -20.64 27.93
C CYS A 420 -2.15 -20.10 27.65
N VAL A 421 -1.20 -20.98 27.33
CA VAL A 421 0.16 -20.59 26.93
C VAL A 421 0.17 -19.86 25.59
N ASP A 422 -0.61 -20.32 24.59
CA ASP A 422 -0.73 -19.63 23.29
C ASP A 422 -1.34 -18.25 23.44
N SER A 423 -2.37 -18.13 24.29
CA SER A 423 -3.02 -16.85 24.58
C SER A 423 -2.10 -15.90 25.34
N THR A 424 -1.27 -16.40 26.26
CA THR A 424 -0.37 -15.52 27.05
C THR A 424 0.87 -15.10 26.27
N LEU A 425 1.42 -16.02 25.45
CA LEU A 425 2.51 -15.69 24.55
C LEU A 425 2.03 -14.70 23.47
N ALA A 426 0.87 -14.92 22.84
CA ALA A 426 0.31 -14.05 21.81
C ALA A 426 1.39 -13.57 20.82
N LEU A 427 1.53 -12.25 20.64
CA LEU A 427 2.55 -11.63 19.79
C LEU A 427 4.00 -11.87 20.26
N ARG A 428 4.26 -12.36 21.48
CA ARG A 428 5.62 -12.58 22.01
C ARG A 428 6.30 -13.81 21.43
N ASN A 429 5.52 -14.78 20.98
CA ASN A 429 6.00 -15.96 20.26
C ASN A 429 5.78 -15.76 18.75
N LYS A 430 6.77 -16.14 17.94
CA LYS A 430 6.63 -16.12 16.47
C LYS A 430 5.78 -17.28 15.97
N MET A 431 6.16 -18.51 16.34
CA MET A 431 5.58 -19.73 15.78
C MET A 431 5.29 -20.78 16.85
N THR A 432 4.27 -21.60 16.59
CA THR A 432 3.92 -22.71 17.47
C THR A 432 4.77 -23.95 17.19
N LEU A 433 4.93 -24.82 18.19
CA LEU A 433 5.58 -26.11 18.04
C LEU A 433 4.55 -27.24 18.18
N LEU A 434 4.06 -27.77 17.05
CA LEU A 434 2.94 -28.72 17.03
C LEU A 434 3.28 -30.03 17.74
N GLY A 435 4.51 -30.51 17.60
CA GLY A 435 4.99 -31.70 18.28
C GLY A 435 5.30 -31.48 19.75
N GLY A 436 5.17 -30.25 20.24
CA GLY A 436 5.37 -29.87 21.65
C GLY A 436 4.10 -29.93 22.50
N TYR A 437 2.93 -30.10 21.87
CA TYR A 437 1.69 -30.29 22.60
C TYR A 437 1.58 -31.69 23.18
N HIS A 438 0.89 -31.81 24.30
CA HIS A 438 0.54 -33.05 24.96
C HIS A 438 -0.88 -32.92 25.54
N TRP A 439 -1.62 -34.03 25.52
CA TRP A 439 -2.97 -34.09 26.11
C TRP A 439 -2.87 -34.64 27.52
N HIS A 440 -3.20 -33.81 28.51
CA HIS A 440 -3.27 -34.20 29.92
C HIS A 440 -4.66 -33.85 30.46
N ASN A 441 -5.39 -34.81 31.02
CA ASN A 441 -6.73 -34.58 31.59
C ASN A 441 -7.71 -33.84 30.65
N ASN A 442 -7.77 -34.24 29.37
CA ASN A 442 -8.55 -33.57 28.30
C ASN A 442 -8.21 -32.08 28.07
N LYS A 443 -7.06 -31.62 28.57
CA LYS A 443 -6.53 -30.28 28.36
C LYS A 443 -5.30 -30.35 27.47
N LEU A 444 -5.20 -29.38 26.56
CA LEU A 444 -4.04 -29.25 25.68
C LEU A 444 -2.94 -28.44 26.39
N SER A 445 -1.79 -29.06 26.60
CA SER A 445 -0.65 -28.47 27.33
C SER A 445 0.64 -28.55 26.54
N TYR A 446 1.58 -27.67 26.84
CA TYR A 446 2.94 -27.74 26.31
C TYR A 446 3.85 -28.51 27.26
N THR A 447 4.72 -29.35 26.69
CA THR A 447 5.75 -30.04 27.46
C THR A 447 6.82 -29.07 27.98
N ALA A 448 7.47 -29.43 29.10
CA ALA A 448 8.56 -28.65 29.70
C ALA A 448 9.69 -28.33 28.70
N ASP A 449 10.07 -29.29 27.85
CA ASP A 449 11.07 -29.09 26.79
C ASP A 449 10.64 -28.07 25.73
N THR A 450 9.34 -27.94 25.49
CA THR A 450 8.81 -26.94 24.56
C THR A 450 8.80 -25.55 25.19
N LEU A 451 8.41 -25.43 26.47
CA LEU A 451 8.53 -24.17 27.20
C LEU A 451 9.99 -23.68 27.23
N LYS A 452 10.92 -24.63 27.43
CA LYS A 452 12.38 -24.40 27.36
C LYS A 452 12.84 -23.97 25.97
N SER A 453 12.29 -24.52 24.89
CA SER A 453 12.67 -24.13 23.53
C SER A 453 12.19 -22.72 23.17
N PHE A 454 11.04 -22.28 23.70
CA PHE A 454 10.60 -20.88 23.63
C PHE A 454 11.39 -19.94 24.54
N GLY A 455 12.27 -20.47 25.41
CA GLY A 455 13.06 -19.67 26.35
C GLY A 455 12.29 -19.19 27.57
N LEU A 456 11.17 -19.84 27.89
CA LEU A 456 10.39 -19.54 29.08
C LEU A 456 11.07 -20.11 30.32
N LEU A 457 11.02 -19.32 31.39
CA LEU A 457 11.57 -19.65 32.68
C LEU A 457 10.48 -19.47 33.74
N LYS A 458 10.61 -20.21 34.83
CA LYS A 458 9.77 -20.07 36.02
C LYS A 458 10.47 -19.11 36.98
N MET A 459 9.70 -18.20 37.58
CA MET A 459 10.14 -17.36 38.68
C MET A 459 9.29 -17.65 39.91
N GLU A 460 9.94 -17.86 41.04
CA GLU A 460 9.30 -18.04 42.34
C GLU A 460 9.70 -16.89 43.27
N LYS A 461 8.71 -16.28 43.92
CA LYS A 461 8.93 -15.28 44.97
C LYS A 461 8.96 -15.96 46.33
N ASP A 462 9.50 -15.27 47.33
CA ASP A 462 9.61 -15.81 48.70
C ASP A 462 8.24 -16.07 49.35
N ASP A 463 7.14 -15.54 48.79
CA ASP A 463 5.75 -15.81 49.17
C ASP A 463 5.16 -17.09 48.53
N GLY A 464 5.96 -17.86 47.78
CA GLY A 464 5.55 -19.06 47.07
C GLY A 464 4.78 -18.80 45.78
N THR A 465 4.61 -17.54 45.35
CA THR A 465 3.92 -17.23 44.10
C THR A 465 4.81 -17.51 42.89
N GLU A 466 4.26 -18.24 41.93
CA GLU A 466 4.95 -18.66 40.72
C GLU A 466 4.54 -17.80 39.51
N PHE A 467 5.53 -17.40 38.72
CA PHE A 467 5.36 -16.55 37.54
C PHE A 467 6.11 -17.12 36.34
N VAL A 468 5.66 -16.77 35.15
CA VAL A 468 6.35 -17.07 33.90
C VAL A 468 7.17 -15.87 33.47
N VAL A 469 8.44 -16.12 33.19
CA VAL A 469 9.42 -15.12 32.79
C VAL A 469 9.90 -15.38 31.36
N LEU A 470 9.97 -14.31 30.58
CA LEU A 470 10.51 -14.31 29.23
C LEU A 470 11.56 -13.20 29.10
N ARG A 471 12.58 -13.46 28.27
CA ARG A 471 13.54 -12.43 27.91
C ARG A 471 12.94 -11.45 26.91
N LYS A 472 12.81 -10.18 27.29
CA LYS A 472 12.37 -9.12 26.38
C LYS A 472 13.49 -8.72 25.44
N ILE A 473 13.17 -8.64 24.15
CA ILE A 473 14.12 -8.25 23.10
C ILE A 473 13.83 -6.81 22.66
N HIS A 474 14.84 -5.94 22.75
CA HIS A 474 14.81 -4.52 22.34
C HIS A 474 15.39 -4.34 20.93
N TRP A 475 15.23 -3.18 20.31
CA TRP A 475 15.66 -2.93 18.93
C TRP A 475 17.17 -3.09 18.70
N VAL A 476 18.00 -2.54 19.59
CA VAL A 476 19.47 -2.54 19.45
C VAL A 476 20.14 -3.17 20.67
N GLU A 477 19.69 -2.78 21.85
CA GLU A 477 20.33 -3.18 23.11
C GLU A 477 19.95 -4.58 23.58
N VAL A 478 20.87 -5.22 24.31
CA VAL A 478 20.62 -6.46 25.04
C VAL A 478 20.96 -6.26 26.52
N PRO A 479 20.10 -5.55 27.27
CA PRO A 479 20.35 -5.27 28.68
C PRO A 479 20.58 -6.57 29.46
N THR A 480 21.38 -6.50 30.52
CA THR A 480 21.59 -7.64 31.44
C THR A 480 20.27 -8.00 32.13
N ASP A 481 19.53 -6.98 32.59
CA ASP A 481 18.26 -7.10 33.31
C ASP A 481 17.07 -7.10 32.34
N SER A 482 17.07 -8.05 31.42
CA SER A 482 16.06 -8.12 30.34
C SER A 482 15.04 -9.25 30.53
N LEU A 483 14.93 -9.80 31.74
CA LEU A 483 13.95 -10.82 32.09
C LEU A 483 12.72 -10.16 32.68
N TYR A 484 11.57 -10.44 32.07
CA TYR A 484 10.29 -9.84 32.44
C TYR A 484 9.27 -10.92 32.75
N VAL A 485 8.49 -10.68 33.79
CA VAL A 485 7.31 -11.48 34.12
C VAL A 485 6.22 -11.17 33.10
N ILE A 486 5.68 -12.21 32.46
CA ILE A 486 4.65 -12.09 31.42
C ILE A 486 3.31 -12.76 31.81
N GLY A 487 3.32 -13.59 32.85
CA GLY A 487 2.12 -14.23 33.36
C GLY A 487 2.32 -14.83 34.75
N THR A 488 1.21 -15.18 35.39
CA THR A 488 1.16 -15.87 36.68
C THR A 488 0.79 -17.33 36.46
N LEU A 489 1.42 -18.25 37.19
CA LEU A 489 1.11 -19.68 37.14
C LEU A 489 0.01 -19.98 38.17
N VAL A 490 -1.06 -20.64 37.71
CA VAL A 490 -2.20 -21.02 38.55
C VAL A 490 -2.49 -22.50 38.29
N GLY A 491 -2.03 -23.36 39.20
CA GLY A 491 -2.05 -24.81 39.02
C GLY A 491 -1.22 -25.22 37.79
N GLU A 492 -1.80 -26.03 36.90
CA GLU A 492 -1.19 -26.43 35.61
C GLU A 492 -1.38 -25.39 34.49
N GLY A 493 -1.98 -24.22 34.79
CA GLY A 493 -2.32 -23.17 33.83
C GLY A 493 -1.49 -21.89 33.98
N MET A 494 -1.66 -20.98 33.03
CA MET A 494 -0.97 -19.68 32.96
C MET A 494 -1.96 -18.57 32.63
N GLU A 495 -1.86 -17.44 33.34
CA GLU A 495 -2.66 -16.25 33.06
C GLU A 495 -1.78 -15.04 32.70
N PRO A 496 -2.16 -14.23 31.68
CA PRO A 496 -1.42 -13.02 31.31
C PRO A 496 -1.47 -11.98 32.43
N CYS A 497 -0.33 -11.33 32.71
CA CYS A 497 -0.26 -10.24 33.67
C CYS A 497 0.42 -9.00 33.09
N ALA A 498 0.34 -7.86 33.82
CA ALA A 498 1.14 -6.68 33.47
C ALA A 498 2.64 -6.99 33.53
N GLU A 499 3.40 -6.55 32.52
CA GLU A 499 4.84 -6.80 32.44
C GLU A 499 5.58 -6.13 33.61
N LYS A 500 6.43 -6.89 34.29
CA LYS A 500 7.23 -6.43 35.44
C LYS A 500 8.65 -6.98 35.33
N LEU A 501 9.62 -6.28 35.92
CA LEU A 501 10.99 -6.80 35.99
C LEU A 501 11.03 -8.08 36.85
N CYS A 502 11.86 -9.04 36.47
CA CYS A 502 12.08 -10.26 37.24
C CYS A 502 12.92 -9.93 38.51
N THR A 503 12.36 -10.21 39.69
CA THR A 503 13.01 -9.96 40.99
C THR A 503 13.14 -11.22 41.86
N GLY A 504 12.51 -12.33 41.47
CA GLY A 504 12.48 -13.59 42.23
C GLY A 504 13.51 -14.62 41.77
N ARG A 505 13.45 -15.81 42.35
CA ARG A 505 14.34 -16.94 42.02
C ARG A 505 13.93 -17.58 40.71
N ILE A 506 14.89 -17.85 39.83
CA ILE A 506 14.62 -18.34 38.47
C ILE A 506 14.99 -19.83 38.36
N SER A 507 14.09 -20.62 37.79
CA SER A 507 14.30 -22.04 37.47
C SER A 507 13.68 -22.41 36.11
N PHE A 508 13.94 -23.63 35.64
CA PHE A 508 13.27 -24.18 34.45
C PHE A 508 11.96 -24.87 34.84
N PHE A 509 11.04 -25.00 33.89
CA PHE A 509 9.83 -25.79 34.09
C PHE A 509 10.18 -27.28 34.19
N GLY A 510 9.66 -27.95 35.22
CA GLY A 510 9.75 -29.41 35.39
C GLY A 510 8.47 -30.17 35.02
N TYR A 511 7.40 -29.45 34.66
CA TYR A 511 6.07 -29.99 34.40
C TYR A 511 5.41 -29.33 33.19
N GLU A 512 4.29 -29.90 32.72
CA GLU A 512 3.53 -29.42 31.57
C GLU A 512 2.62 -28.25 31.95
N VAL A 513 2.48 -27.26 31.07
CA VAL A 513 1.64 -26.07 31.32
C VAL A 513 0.63 -25.89 30.19
N GLY A 514 -0.65 -25.72 30.53
CA GLY A 514 -1.70 -25.53 29.55
C GLY A 514 -3.14 -25.59 30.06
N GLY A 515 -4.05 -25.98 29.18
CA GLY A 515 -5.48 -25.99 29.41
C GLY A 515 -6.19 -24.65 29.12
N PRO A 516 -7.52 -24.59 29.34
CA PRO A 516 -8.30 -23.38 29.14
C PRO A 516 -7.91 -22.32 30.18
N ALA A 517 -7.87 -21.06 29.76
CA ALA A 517 -7.69 -19.95 30.71
C ALA A 517 -8.81 -19.98 31.77
N HIS A 518 -8.44 -19.92 33.05
CA HIS A 518 -9.43 -19.71 34.11
C HIS A 518 -10.08 -18.33 33.87
N GLY A 519 -11.41 -18.33 33.67
CA GLY A 519 -12.15 -17.15 33.21
C GLY A 519 -12.77 -17.26 31.81
N ALA A 520 -12.53 -18.35 31.06
CA ALA A 520 -13.27 -18.66 29.82
C ALA A 520 -14.63 -19.35 30.08
N THR A 521 -15.19 -19.24 31.28
CA THR A 521 -16.59 -19.57 31.55
C THR A 521 -17.48 -18.51 30.89
N LYS A 522 -18.01 -18.87 29.72
CA LYS A 522 -19.23 -18.32 29.09
C LYS A 522 -19.59 -16.89 29.50
N LEU A 523 -19.10 -15.89 28.78
CA LEU A 523 -19.89 -14.67 28.58
C LEU A 523 -20.91 -14.91 27.44
N HIS A 524 -21.79 -15.89 27.64
CA HIS A 524 -23.11 -15.87 27.00
C HIS A 524 -24.02 -15.07 27.94
N ARG A 525 -23.97 -13.75 27.82
CA ARG A 525 -25.07 -12.86 28.19
C ARG A 525 -25.39 -11.99 26.98
N VAL A 526 -25.97 -12.61 25.97
CA VAL A 526 -26.97 -11.95 25.12
C VAL A 526 -28.30 -12.53 25.55
N ALA A 527 -28.92 -11.85 26.52
CA ALA A 527 -30.34 -11.84 26.86
C ALA A 527 -30.50 -11.31 28.29
N LEU A 528 -30.21 -10.02 28.51
CA LEU A 528 -30.86 -9.25 29.57
C LEU A 528 -30.72 -7.75 29.31
N LEU A 529 -31.15 -7.32 28.13
CA LEU A 529 -31.44 -5.91 27.83
C LEU A 529 -32.77 -5.85 27.08
N TYR A 530 -33.78 -6.49 27.68
CA TYR A 530 -35.18 -6.46 27.23
C TYR A 530 -36.18 -6.43 28.40
N LEU A 531 -35.71 -5.98 29.58
CA LEU A 531 -36.55 -5.79 30.77
C LEU A 531 -36.11 -4.55 31.55
N LEU A 532 -35.82 -3.47 30.83
CA LEU A 532 -35.72 -2.13 31.41
C LEU A 532 -35.96 -1.13 30.28
N ILE A 533 -37.05 -0.37 30.43
CA ILE A 533 -37.62 0.64 29.54
C ILE A 533 -38.74 0.10 28.62
N GLU A 534 -39.94 -0.03 29.19
CA GLU A 534 -41.05 0.91 28.89
C GLU A 534 -42.15 0.78 29.96
N GLY A 535 -42.59 1.93 30.48
CA GLY A 535 -43.97 2.12 30.96
C GLY A 535 -44.29 1.82 32.41
N LEU A 536 -43.98 2.74 33.32
CA LEU A 536 -44.97 3.57 34.04
C LEU A 536 -44.23 4.41 35.09
N MET A 537 -44.29 5.74 34.93
CA MET A 537 -44.94 6.64 35.88
C MET A 537 -44.48 6.48 37.34
N GLY A 538 -43.84 7.48 37.94
CA GLY A 538 -44.19 8.89 37.81
C GLY A 538 -44.79 9.44 39.10
N ASP A 539 -44.36 8.95 40.25
CA ASP A 539 -44.76 9.44 41.58
C ASP A 539 -43.56 9.68 42.50
N LEU A 540 -42.47 10.24 41.96
CA LEU A 540 -41.46 10.88 42.81
C LEU A 540 -40.66 11.96 42.09
N PHE A 541 -41.36 12.81 41.34
CA PHE A 541 -40.87 14.17 41.07
C PHE A 541 -41.98 15.19 41.27
N LEU A 542 -42.75 14.94 42.34
CA LEU A 542 -43.74 15.84 42.92
C LEU A 542 -43.29 16.13 44.36
N LEU A 543 -42.07 16.66 44.52
CA LEU A 543 -41.65 17.27 45.79
C LEU A 543 -40.62 18.43 45.66
N ILE A 544 -40.22 18.87 44.44
CA ILE A 544 -39.42 20.10 44.25
C ILE A 544 -39.88 20.92 43.04
N ALA A 545 -41.19 20.96 42.76
CA ALA A 545 -41.72 21.86 41.74
C ALA A 545 -43.15 22.32 42.08
N ASN A 546 -43.35 22.80 43.31
CA ASN A 546 -44.52 23.61 43.65
C ASN A 546 -44.05 24.97 44.18
N ASN A 547 -43.88 25.89 43.23
CA ASN A 547 -44.24 27.30 43.32
C ASN A 547 -44.36 27.75 41.86
N GLY A 548 -45.59 27.92 41.37
CA GLY A 548 -46.24 29.22 41.47
C GLY A 548 -45.73 30.10 40.32
N LEU A 549 -46.21 29.85 39.10
CA LEU A 549 -47.27 30.67 38.50
C LEU A 549 -46.77 32.08 38.13
N LEU A 550 -46.21 32.21 36.92
CA LEU A 550 -46.88 32.80 35.76
C LEU A 550 -47.10 34.31 35.88
N SER A 551 -46.34 35.08 35.10
CA SER A 551 -47.00 35.85 34.04
C SER A 551 -45.99 36.40 33.02
N LYS A 552 -46.20 35.99 31.75
CA LYS A 552 -46.16 36.81 30.52
C LYS A 552 -44.82 37.54 30.24
N ILE A 553 -44.13 37.25 29.14
CA ILE A 553 -44.54 37.65 27.78
C ILE A 553 -43.94 36.70 26.71
N HIS A 554 -44.82 35.95 26.05
CA HIS A 554 -44.94 35.73 24.59
C HIS A 554 -43.68 35.53 23.70
N GLN A 555 -43.51 34.30 23.16
CA GLN A 555 -43.71 33.90 21.73
C GLN A 555 -42.57 34.30 20.77
N THR A 556 -41.97 33.38 20.02
CA THR A 556 -42.65 32.71 18.90
C THR A 556 -42.53 31.18 18.86
N ARG A 557 -43.70 30.53 18.92
CA ARG A 557 -43.95 29.08 18.79
C ARG A 557 -44.37 28.76 17.35
N ILE A 558 -43.49 28.96 16.36
CA ILE A 558 -43.88 28.87 14.93
C ILE A 558 -43.68 27.46 14.33
N PHE A 559 -42.81 26.62 14.90
CA PHE A 559 -42.53 25.28 14.33
C PHE A 559 -42.60 24.16 15.37
N THR A 560 -43.33 23.09 15.05
CA THR A 560 -43.31 21.81 15.80
C THR A 560 -41.95 21.14 15.68
N ALA A 561 -41.59 20.23 16.61
CA ALA A 561 -40.32 19.51 16.58
C ALA A 561 -40.17 18.72 15.27
N GLN A 562 -41.25 18.09 14.79
CA GLN A 562 -41.27 17.44 13.48
C GLN A 562 -40.94 18.41 12.34
N ARG A 563 -41.55 19.60 12.30
CA ARG A 563 -41.29 20.57 11.22
C ARG A 563 -39.85 21.10 11.27
N LYS A 564 -39.29 21.32 12.46
CA LYS A 564 -37.87 21.71 12.62
C LYS A 564 -36.93 20.66 12.06
N LEU A 565 -37.11 19.39 12.43
CA LEU A 565 -36.29 18.29 11.93
C LEU A 565 -36.41 18.13 10.41
N LEU A 566 -37.63 18.24 9.85
CA LEU A 566 -37.83 18.15 8.41
C LEU A 566 -37.24 19.34 7.64
N LEU A 567 -37.29 20.55 8.20
CA LEU A 567 -36.65 21.73 7.62
C LEU A 567 -35.12 21.55 7.57
N VAL A 568 -34.52 21.11 8.67
CA VAL A 568 -33.09 20.83 8.74
C VAL A 568 -32.70 19.68 7.81
N TRP A 569 -33.50 18.61 7.73
CA TRP A 569 -33.29 17.50 6.78
C TRP A 569 -33.33 17.96 5.32
N LEU A 570 -34.26 18.87 4.99
CA LEU A 570 -34.36 19.44 3.65
C LEU A 570 -33.11 20.29 3.31
N LEU A 571 -32.67 21.14 4.23
CA LEU A 571 -31.51 22.02 4.00
C LEU A 571 -30.17 21.28 4.02
N ALA A 572 -29.95 20.36 4.97
CA ALA A 572 -28.68 19.68 5.16
C ALA A 572 -28.56 18.36 4.37
N GLY A 573 -29.68 17.79 3.92
CA GLY A 573 -29.70 16.52 3.19
C GLY A 573 -30.14 16.70 1.73
N VAL A 574 -31.34 17.24 1.51
CA VAL A 574 -31.93 17.31 0.15
C VAL A 574 -31.25 18.35 -0.72
N ALA A 575 -30.97 19.55 -0.21
CA ALA A 575 -30.36 20.61 -1.02
C ALA A 575 -28.97 20.21 -1.58
N PRO A 576 -28.02 19.67 -0.79
CA PRO A 576 -26.76 19.16 -1.34
C PRO A 576 -26.97 18.01 -2.33
N PHE A 577 -27.94 17.13 -2.08
CA PHE A 577 -28.25 16.02 -3.00
C PHE A 577 -28.79 16.50 -4.35
N VAL A 578 -29.62 17.55 -4.38
CA VAL A 578 -30.10 18.14 -5.64
C VAL A 578 -28.95 18.74 -6.44
N LEU A 579 -28.01 19.42 -5.77
CA LEU A 579 -26.80 19.93 -6.40
C LEU A 579 -25.96 18.79 -6.98
N GLN A 580 -25.75 17.72 -6.20
CA GLN A 580 -25.02 16.54 -6.65
C GLN A 580 -25.72 15.82 -7.82
N MET A 581 -27.05 15.72 -7.81
CA MET A 581 -27.82 15.12 -8.90
C MET A 581 -27.70 15.94 -10.18
N ARG A 582 -27.75 17.27 -10.07
CA ARG A 582 -27.48 18.18 -11.20
C ARG A 582 -26.07 17.98 -11.74
N SER A 583 -25.08 17.83 -10.86
CA SER A 583 -23.70 17.53 -11.26
C SER A 583 -23.60 16.25 -12.07
N PHE A 584 -24.16 15.16 -11.53
CA PHE A 584 -24.20 13.86 -12.20
C PHE A 584 -24.87 13.93 -13.58
N LEU A 585 -26.02 14.59 -13.67
CA LEU A 585 -26.75 14.75 -14.94
C LEU A 585 -25.95 15.52 -15.99
N LYS A 586 -25.17 16.54 -15.60
CA LYS A 586 -24.30 17.26 -16.54
C LYS A 586 -23.25 16.33 -17.16
N PHE A 587 -22.56 15.51 -16.37
CA PHE A 587 -21.47 14.67 -16.86
C PHE A 587 -21.93 13.39 -17.56
N VAL A 588 -23.12 12.87 -17.24
CA VAL A 588 -23.69 11.71 -17.93
C VAL A 588 -24.37 12.08 -19.26
N THR A 589 -24.63 13.37 -19.50
CA THR A 589 -25.25 13.80 -20.76
C THR A 589 -24.22 13.70 -21.90
N PRO A 590 -24.56 13.05 -23.04
CA PRO A 590 -23.65 12.97 -24.17
C PRO A 590 -23.35 14.34 -24.78
N HIS A 591 -22.09 14.59 -25.15
CA HIS A 591 -21.63 15.86 -25.72
C HIS A 591 -20.88 15.67 -27.05
N LYS A 592 -20.81 16.72 -27.89
CA LYS A 592 -20.04 16.75 -29.15
C LYS A 592 -18.94 17.78 -29.07
N LEU A 593 -17.73 17.39 -29.49
CA LEU A 593 -16.59 18.28 -29.66
C LEU A 593 -16.87 19.33 -30.74
N THR A 594 -16.40 20.56 -30.53
CA THR A 594 -16.40 21.57 -31.59
C THR A 594 -15.50 21.11 -32.74
N LYS A 595 -16.05 21.17 -33.96
CA LYS A 595 -15.40 20.67 -35.18
C LYS A 595 -14.05 21.32 -35.47
N SER A 596 -13.80 22.55 -35.00
CA SER A 596 -12.53 23.25 -35.19
C SER A 596 -11.37 22.66 -34.42
N LEU A 597 -11.64 21.89 -33.36
CA LEU A 597 -10.64 21.28 -32.48
C LEU A 597 -10.35 19.81 -32.83
N ILE A 598 -11.09 19.23 -33.78
CA ILE A 598 -10.92 17.84 -34.21
C ILE A 598 -9.82 17.78 -35.27
N VAL A 599 -8.87 16.89 -35.05
CA VAL A 599 -7.80 16.59 -36.02
C VAL A 599 -8.27 15.47 -36.95
N PRO A 600 -8.26 15.66 -38.29
CA PRO A 600 -8.62 14.62 -39.23
C PRO A 600 -7.70 13.39 -39.11
N SER A 601 -8.28 12.20 -39.24
CA SER A 601 -7.53 10.94 -39.16
C SER A 601 -6.43 10.89 -40.22
N GLY A 602 -5.21 10.54 -39.81
CA GLY A 602 -4.04 10.46 -40.68
C GLY A 602 -3.24 11.76 -40.83
N SER A 603 -3.60 12.83 -40.11
CA SER A 603 -2.77 14.05 -40.04
C SER A 603 -1.45 13.76 -39.33
N PRO A 604 -0.29 14.16 -39.87
CA PRO A 604 1.01 13.90 -39.24
C PRO A 604 1.20 14.75 -37.99
N GLU A 605 1.85 14.17 -36.98
CA GLU A 605 2.29 14.86 -35.77
C GLU A 605 3.60 15.59 -36.02
N GLU A 606 3.68 16.85 -35.59
CA GLU A 606 4.85 17.70 -35.71
C GLU A 606 5.33 18.16 -34.33
N THR A 607 6.65 18.21 -34.14
CA THR A 607 7.29 18.60 -32.87
C THR A 607 8.36 19.69 -33.03
N ARG A 608 8.60 20.13 -34.27
CA ARG A 608 9.64 21.13 -34.60
C ARG A 608 9.23 22.51 -34.07
N ASN A 609 10.19 23.25 -33.51
CA ASN A 609 9.97 24.61 -32.98
C ASN A 609 8.73 24.74 -32.08
N LEU A 610 8.44 23.71 -31.27
CA LEU A 610 7.21 23.61 -30.50
C LEU A 610 6.94 24.84 -29.61
N VAL A 611 7.97 25.41 -29.01
CA VAL A 611 7.85 26.59 -28.12
C VAL A 611 7.44 27.84 -28.89
N GLU A 612 7.83 27.96 -30.16
CA GLU A 612 7.46 29.10 -31.01
C GLU A 612 6.07 28.90 -31.63
N ILE A 613 5.74 27.65 -32.00
CA ILE A 613 4.50 27.32 -32.71
C ILE A 613 3.32 27.18 -31.74
N CYS A 614 3.57 26.61 -30.56
CA CYS A 614 2.60 26.35 -29.51
C CYS A 614 3.08 27.04 -28.21
N PRO A 615 2.94 28.38 -28.11
CA PRO A 615 3.63 29.16 -27.08
C PRO A 615 3.00 29.10 -25.68
N VAL A 616 1.84 28.44 -25.52
CA VAL A 616 1.08 28.41 -24.25
C VAL A 616 1.89 27.73 -23.14
N ARG A 617 2.00 28.39 -21.99
CA ARG A 617 2.69 27.87 -20.79
C ARG A 617 1.79 27.67 -19.58
N ALA A 618 0.69 28.41 -19.52
CA ALA A 618 -0.25 28.33 -18.40
C ALA A 618 -1.67 28.64 -18.85
N LEU A 619 -2.63 28.06 -18.13
CA LEU A 619 -4.05 28.36 -18.28
C LEU A 619 -4.59 28.91 -16.95
N ILE A 620 -5.42 29.93 -17.02
CA ILE A 620 -6.27 30.38 -15.92
C ILE A 620 -7.70 30.00 -16.24
N LEU A 621 -8.25 29.13 -15.40
CA LEU A 621 -9.58 28.56 -15.54
C LEU A 621 -10.36 28.80 -14.25
N SER A 622 -11.44 29.59 -14.32
CA SER A 622 -12.25 30.02 -13.17
C SER A 622 -11.42 30.51 -11.99
N GLY A 623 -10.41 31.33 -12.26
CA GLY A 623 -9.49 31.88 -11.25
C GLY A 623 -8.39 30.94 -10.75
N VAL A 624 -8.32 29.70 -11.26
CA VAL A 624 -7.29 28.71 -10.89
C VAL A 624 -6.17 28.67 -11.91
N TRP A 625 -4.92 28.72 -11.44
CA TRP A 625 -3.73 28.60 -12.28
C TRP A 625 -3.39 27.13 -12.58
N TRP A 626 -3.18 26.78 -13.84
CA TRP A 626 -2.76 25.45 -14.30
C TRP A 626 -1.47 25.53 -15.11
N ASN A 627 -0.46 24.75 -14.70
CA ASN A 627 0.75 24.57 -15.49
C ASN A 627 0.45 23.57 -16.61
N VAL A 628 0.65 23.99 -17.86
CA VAL A 628 0.45 23.17 -19.03
C VAL A 628 1.69 23.16 -19.91
N GLU A 629 1.91 22.04 -20.57
CA GLU A 629 3.04 21.87 -21.47
C GLU A 629 2.58 21.33 -22.82
N PRO A 630 2.85 22.04 -23.92
CA PRO A 630 2.68 21.51 -25.26
C PRO A 630 3.57 20.27 -25.49
N THR A 631 3.10 19.34 -26.32
CA THR A 631 3.87 18.14 -26.69
C THR A 631 4.10 18.01 -28.18
N HIS A 632 3.08 18.27 -29.00
CA HIS A 632 3.13 18.21 -30.46
C HIS A 632 2.01 19.10 -31.05
N TYR A 633 1.99 19.27 -32.36
CA TYR A 633 0.92 19.96 -33.08
C TYR A 633 0.59 19.30 -34.42
N TYR A 634 -0.56 19.67 -34.96
CA TYR A 634 -1.09 19.22 -36.24
C TYR A 634 -1.36 20.41 -37.15
N LEU A 635 -1.06 20.24 -38.43
CA LEU A 635 -1.41 21.19 -39.50
C LEU A 635 -2.67 20.72 -40.20
N VAL A 636 -3.79 21.43 -40.00
CA VAL A 636 -5.09 21.09 -40.59
C VAL A 636 -5.56 22.25 -41.47
N GLY A 637 -5.23 22.15 -42.77
CA GLY A 637 -5.45 23.25 -43.71
C GLY A 637 -4.60 24.47 -43.34
N SER A 638 -5.23 25.62 -43.09
CA SER A 638 -4.57 26.84 -42.59
C SER A 638 -4.52 26.95 -41.06
N LYS A 639 -5.05 25.96 -40.33
CA LYS A 639 -5.14 25.97 -38.86
C LYS A 639 -4.03 25.14 -38.23
N ARG A 640 -3.61 25.56 -37.03
CA ARG A 640 -2.62 24.88 -36.20
C ARG A 640 -3.30 24.43 -34.92
N ILE A 641 -3.35 23.12 -34.70
CA ILE A 641 -3.95 22.53 -33.50
C ILE A 641 -2.81 21.99 -32.65
N CYS A 642 -2.64 22.53 -31.45
CA CYS A 642 -1.58 22.14 -30.53
C CYS A 642 -2.13 21.18 -29.48
N HIS A 643 -1.40 20.10 -29.18
CA HIS A 643 -1.71 19.23 -28.05
C HIS A 643 -0.95 19.66 -26.80
N PHE A 644 -1.59 19.60 -25.64
CA PHE A 644 -1.00 19.93 -24.35
C PHE A 644 -1.32 18.90 -23.27
N VAL A 645 -0.49 18.90 -22.22
CA VAL A 645 -0.67 18.08 -21.03
C VAL A 645 -0.56 18.91 -19.75
N ALA A 646 -1.32 18.54 -18.72
CA ALA A 646 -1.09 18.93 -17.33
C ALA A 646 -0.73 17.67 -16.52
N PRO A 647 0.57 17.34 -16.40
CA PRO A 647 0.99 16.00 -16.02
C PRO A 647 0.58 15.56 -14.61
N GLN A 648 0.55 16.51 -13.67
CA GLN A 648 0.21 16.29 -12.26
C GLN A 648 -1.27 15.94 -12.04
N TYR A 649 -2.11 16.09 -13.08
CA TYR A 649 -3.54 15.82 -13.01
C TYR A 649 -4.02 14.85 -14.11
N ASN A 650 -3.10 14.21 -14.85
CA ASN A 650 -3.43 13.31 -15.97
C ASN A 650 -4.44 13.99 -16.94
N THR A 651 -4.13 15.24 -17.27
CA THR A 651 -4.97 16.08 -18.13
C THR A 651 -4.32 16.23 -19.50
N HIS A 652 -5.09 16.03 -20.56
CA HIS A 652 -4.64 16.07 -21.96
C HIS A 652 -5.67 16.76 -22.82
N GLY A 653 -5.24 17.54 -23.80
CA GLY A 653 -6.19 18.27 -24.64
C GLY A 653 -5.57 18.88 -25.88
N ASN A 654 -6.43 19.36 -26.76
CA ASN A 654 -6.05 20.11 -27.96
C ASN A 654 -6.57 21.53 -27.87
N TYR A 655 -5.76 22.48 -28.34
CA TYR A 655 -6.14 23.89 -28.42
C TYR A 655 -5.83 24.49 -29.78
N LEU A 656 -6.54 25.57 -30.10
CA LEU A 656 -6.38 26.37 -31.29
C LEU A 656 -6.28 27.84 -30.90
N ILE A 657 -5.23 28.51 -31.39
CA ILE A 657 -5.08 29.97 -31.28
C ILE A 657 -5.54 30.62 -32.58
N GLY A 658 -6.42 31.62 -32.47
CA GLY A 658 -6.90 32.42 -33.59
C GLY A 658 -5.80 33.25 -34.23
N ALA A 659 -5.92 33.52 -35.54
CA ALA A 659 -4.91 34.27 -36.30
C ALA A 659 -5.01 35.79 -36.11
N THR A 660 -6.14 36.30 -35.59
CA THR A 660 -6.43 37.72 -35.45
C THR A 660 -6.58 38.11 -33.99
N LYS A 661 -6.19 39.34 -33.68
CA LYS A 661 -6.42 39.93 -32.35
C LYS A 661 -7.92 40.10 -32.10
N VAL A 662 -8.33 39.89 -30.86
CA VAL A 662 -9.71 40.03 -30.39
C VAL A 662 -9.74 40.84 -29.11
N GLU A 663 -10.92 41.36 -28.76
CA GLU A 663 -11.10 41.98 -27.44
C GLU A 663 -10.85 40.93 -26.34
N PRO A 664 -10.07 41.28 -25.30
CA PRO A 664 -9.73 40.38 -24.21
C PRO A 664 -11.00 39.94 -23.46
N TYR A 665 -11.04 38.69 -22.99
CA TYR A 665 -12.10 38.24 -22.11
C TYR A 665 -12.02 38.93 -20.74
N ASP A 666 -13.14 39.07 -20.02
CA ASP A 666 -13.27 39.86 -18.78
C ASP A 666 -12.24 39.51 -17.68
N THR A 667 -11.77 38.26 -17.62
CA THR A 667 -10.77 37.80 -16.63
C THR A 667 -9.32 38.02 -17.08
N THR A 668 -9.12 38.48 -18.32
CA THR A 668 -7.80 38.76 -18.88
C THR A 668 -7.26 40.08 -18.32
N PRO A 669 -6.01 40.11 -17.83
CA PRO A 669 -5.36 41.31 -17.34
C PRO A 669 -5.37 42.46 -18.36
N THR A 670 -5.54 43.68 -17.87
CA THR A 670 -5.61 44.89 -18.72
C THR A 670 -4.34 45.14 -19.52
N ASN A 671 -3.18 44.67 -19.04
CA ASN A 671 -1.92 44.76 -19.77
C ASN A 671 -1.88 43.88 -21.04
N CYS A 672 -2.80 42.92 -21.18
CA CYS A 672 -2.92 42.02 -22.33
C CYS A 672 -3.96 42.48 -23.38
N ALA A 673 -4.66 43.60 -23.15
CA ALA A 673 -5.76 44.05 -24.00
C ALA A 673 -5.38 44.22 -25.49
N ASP A 674 -4.19 44.75 -25.76
CA ASP A 674 -3.72 44.99 -27.14
C ASP A 674 -3.07 43.77 -27.81
N ASP A 675 -2.94 42.65 -27.11
CA ASP A 675 -2.20 41.47 -27.58
C ASP A 675 -2.88 40.16 -27.19
N SER A 676 -4.21 40.16 -27.28
CA SER A 676 -5.08 39.02 -27.02
C SER A 676 -5.57 38.38 -28.33
N TYR A 677 -5.55 37.06 -28.39
CA TYR A 677 -5.99 36.25 -29.52
C TYR A 677 -7.11 35.29 -29.09
N ALA A 678 -8.05 35.00 -29.99
CA ALA A 678 -9.11 34.03 -29.70
C ALA A 678 -8.51 32.66 -29.38
N PHE A 679 -9.09 31.96 -28.40
CA PHE A 679 -8.58 30.68 -27.94
C PHE A 679 -9.73 29.69 -27.73
N ASP A 680 -9.65 28.54 -28.40
CA ASP A 680 -10.57 27.42 -28.23
C ASP A 680 -9.77 26.21 -27.76
N GLN A 681 -10.29 25.45 -26.79
CA GLN A 681 -9.70 24.18 -26.42
C GLN A 681 -10.72 23.16 -25.92
N TYR A 682 -10.32 21.89 -25.94
CA TYR A 682 -10.91 20.87 -25.09
C TYR A 682 -9.83 20.14 -24.34
N PHE A 683 -10.18 19.57 -23.19
CA PHE A 683 -9.33 18.61 -22.52
C PHE A 683 -10.12 17.51 -21.83
N TYR A 684 -9.41 16.42 -21.57
CA TYR A 684 -9.79 15.32 -20.72
C TYR A 684 -8.98 15.37 -19.44
N HIS A 685 -9.62 15.12 -18.31
CA HIS A 685 -8.99 14.85 -17.03
C HIS A 685 -9.29 13.40 -16.64
N GLY A 686 -8.26 12.55 -16.60
CA GLY A 686 -8.42 11.14 -16.26
C GLY A 686 -8.87 10.92 -14.81
N SER A 687 -9.75 9.95 -14.59
CA SER A 687 -10.21 9.52 -13.26
C SER A 687 -9.44 8.28 -12.77
N ILE A 688 -9.76 7.80 -11.55
CA ILE A 688 -9.27 6.51 -11.01
C ILE A 688 -9.93 5.33 -11.74
N GLY A 689 -11.14 5.52 -12.28
CA GLY A 689 -11.81 4.56 -13.17
C GLY A 689 -11.31 4.64 -14.62
N TYR A 690 -11.73 3.71 -15.48
CA TYR A 690 -11.46 3.77 -16.92
C TYR A 690 -12.40 4.78 -17.62
N TYR A 691 -12.37 6.03 -17.16
CA TYR A 691 -13.08 7.15 -17.77
C TYR A 691 -12.36 8.47 -17.45
N SER A 692 -12.70 9.50 -18.21
CA SER A 692 -12.20 10.87 -18.02
C SER A 692 -13.34 11.86 -17.98
N PHE A 693 -13.19 12.90 -17.16
CA PHE A 693 -13.99 14.10 -17.27
C PHE A 693 -13.55 14.90 -18.48
N TYR A 694 -14.51 15.48 -19.16
CA TYR A 694 -14.31 16.24 -20.38
C TYR A 694 -14.76 17.68 -20.15
N GLU A 695 -13.96 18.61 -20.66
CA GLU A 695 -14.31 20.02 -20.70
C GLU A 695 -13.97 20.65 -22.05
N GLU A 696 -14.84 21.56 -22.48
CA GLU A 696 -14.65 22.42 -23.63
C GLU A 696 -14.67 23.86 -23.19
N GLN A 697 -13.71 24.65 -23.68
CA GLN A 697 -13.44 25.97 -23.19
C GLN A 697 -13.14 26.94 -24.31
N THR A 698 -13.51 28.19 -24.09
CA THR A 698 -13.19 29.31 -24.97
C THR A 698 -12.66 30.47 -24.14
N GLY A 699 -11.88 31.35 -24.77
CA GLY A 699 -11.35 32.52 -24.10
C GLY A 699 -10.31 33.24 -24.93
N THR A 700 -9.31 33.81 -24.26
CA THR A 700 -8.28 34.63 -24.90
C THR A 700 -6.87 34.24 -24.45
N TYR A 701 -5.96 34.13 -25.42
CA TYR A 701 -4.53 33.93 -25.21
C TYR A 701 -3.81 35.27 -25.20
N CYS A 702 -3.01 35.54 -24.16
CA CYS A 702 -2.15 36.72 -24.09
C CYS A 702 -0.72 36.38 -24.54
N ALA A 703 -0.26 37.04 -25.61
CA ALA A 703 1.09 36.82 -26.14
C ALA A 703 2.21 37.46 -25.31
N LYS A 704 1.90 38.42 -24.43
CA LYS A 704 2.91 39.08 -23.56
C LYS A 704 3.45 38.18 -22.46
N ASP A 705 2.61 37.31 -21.89
CA ASP A 705 2.97 36.44 -20.77
C ASP A 705 2.79 34.94 -21.07
N ASN A 706 2.34 34.60 -22.28
CA ASN A 706 2.07 33.24 -22.74
C ASN A 706 1.00 32.50 -21.92
N THR A 707 0.06 33.23 -21.34
CA THR A 707 -1.01 32.71 -20.50
C THR A 707 -2.36 32.79 -21.22
N VAL A 708 -3.20 31.80 -20.99
CA VAL A 708 -4.55 31.71 -21.53
C VAL A 708 -5.58 31.96 -20.43
N TYR A 709 -6.62 32.72 -20.73
CA TYR A 709 -7.72 33.06 -19.84
C TYR A 709 -9.01 32.50 -20.43
N ILE A 710 -9.60 31.49 -19.77
CA ILE A 710 -10.65 30.65 -20.35
C ILE A 710 -11.78 30.36 -19.37
N PHE A 711 -12.96 30.07 -19.93
CA PHE A 711 -14.14 29.63 -19.21
C PHE A 711 -14.78 28.42 -19.89
N GLY A 712 -15.49 27.59 -19.12
CA GLY A 712 -16.12 26.36 -19.60
C GLY A 712 -17.43 26.57 -20.35
N ASN A 713 -17.53 25.97 -21.54
CA ASN A 713 -18.70 25.96 -22.41
C ASN A 713 -19.40 24.60 -22.50
N GLY A 714 -18.64 23.51 -22.34
CA GLY A 714 -19.14 22.14 -22.48
C GLY A 714 -18.54 21.22 -21.43
N LEU A 715 -19.36 20.31 -20.88
CA LEU A 715 -18.95 19.35 -19.87
C LEU A 715 -19.51 17.97 -20.20
N GLY A 716 -18.74 16.93 -19.90
CA GLY A 716 -19.14 15.56 -20.17
C GLY A 716 -18.16 14.54 -19.59
N SER A 717 -18.39 13.28 -19.90
CA SER A 717 -17.50 12.18 -19.54
C SER A 717 -17.32 11.23 -20.71
N PHE A 718 -16.16 10.57 -20.78
CA PHE A 718 -15.86 9.61 -21.84
C PHE A 718 -15.00 8.46 -21.33
N ASP A 719 -15.26 7.24 -21.81
CA ASP A 719 -14.54 6.01 -21.41
C ASP A 719 -13.15 5.94 -22.06
N ILE A 720 -12.27 6.84 -21.63
CA ILE A 720 -10.88 6.96 -22.07
C ILE A 720 -9.99 7.32 -20.86
N ASN A 721 -8.75 6.86 -20.83
CA ASN A 721 -7.77 7.22 -19.80
C ASN A 721 -6.34 6.86 -20.25
N GLY A 722 -5.32 7.27 -19.50
CA GLY A 722 -3.92 6.88 -19.72
C GLY A 722 -3.36 7.38 -21.05
N SER A 723 -2.56 6.56 -21.75
CA SER A 723 -1.90 6.96 -23.00
C SER A 723 -2.89 7.33 -24.12
N PHE A 724 -4.07 6.73 -24.15
CA PHE A 724 -5.10 7.04 -25.15
C PHE A 724 -5.57 8.50 -25.09
N LEU A 725 -5.44 9.16 -23.94
CA LEU A 725 -5.72 10.58 -23.82
C LEU A 725 -4.75 11.44 -24.64
N ALA A 726 -3.49 11.03 -24.74
CA ALA A 726 -2.47 11.74 -25.51
C ALA A 726 -2.64 11.53 -27.02
N GLU A 727 -3.23 10.41 -27.43
CA GLU A 727 -3.46 10.04 -28.82
C GLU A 727 -4.85 10.48 -29.34
N ASP A 728 -5.72 10.98 -28.46
CA ASP A 728 -7.07 11.36 -28.84
C ASP A 728 -7.08 12.67 -29.66
N THR A 729 -7.40 12.51 -30.94
CA THR A 729 -7.51 13.57 -31.94
C THR A 729 -8.91 14.20 -32.00
N GLY A 730 -9.82 13.78 -31.12
CA GLY A 730 -11.21 14.18 -31.16
C GLY A 730 -12.03 13.35 -32.16
N SER A 731 -13.36 13.44 -32.07
CA SER A 731 -14.27 12.80 -33.02
C SER A 731 -15.57 13.59 -33.17
N GLY A 732 -16.18 13.55 -34.35
CA GLY A 732 -17.44 14.26 -34.63
C GLY A 732 -18.69 13.62 -34.03
N GLY A 733 -18.53 12.45 -33.39
CA GLY A 733 -19.61 11.70 -32.73
C GLY A 733 -19.94 12.22 -31.33
N TYR A 734 -21.02 11.72 -30.74
CA TYR A 734 -21.33 11.97 -29.34
C TYR A 734 -20.37 11.17 -28.43
N ARG A 735 -19.86 11.82 -27.39
CA ARG A 735 -19.03 11.21 -26.34
C ARG A 735 -19.84 11.05 -25.06
N HIS A 736 -19.73 9.87 -24.44
CA HIS A 736 -20.41 9.48 -23.21
C HIS A 736 -19.60 8.39 -22.49
N SER A 737 -19.64 8.35 -21.16
CA SER A 737 -19.05 7.29 -20.34
C SER A 737 -20.10 6.37 -19.74
N PHE A 738 -20.08 5.09 -20.12
CA PHE A 738 -20.91 4.07 -19.48
C PHE A 738 -20.42 3.76 -18.08
N TYR A 739 -19.11 3.84 -17.84
CA TYR A 739 -18.53 3.58 -16.54
C TYR A 739 -18.97 4.62 -15.50
N TYR A 740 -18.82 5.91 -15.83
CA TYR A 740 -19.29 7.01 -14.99
C TYR A 740 -20.81 6.94 -14.77
N GLY A 741 -21.58 6.66 -15.84
CA GLY A 741 -23.02 6.47 -15.75
C GLY A 741 -23.42 5.40 -14.74
N LEU A 742 -22.74 4.24 -14.75
CA LEU A 742 -23.01 3.14 -13.82
C LEU A 742 -22.62 3.49 -12.37
N VAL A 743 -21.36 3.90 -12.15
CA VAL A 743 -20.83 4.18 -10.81
C VAL A 743 -21.55 5.37 -10.17
N GLY A 744 -21.76 6.44 -10.93
CA GLY A 744 -22.52 7.61 -10.50
C GLY A 744 -23.98 7.26 -10.16
N SER A 745 -24.64 6.41 -10.95
CA SER A 745 -26.00 5.95 -10.65
C SER A 745 -26.07 5.16 -9.33
N ILE A 746 -25.09 4.28 -9.07
CA ILE A 746 -24.99 3.55 -7.80
C ILE A 746 -24.84 4.54 -6.64
N TRP A 747 -23.97 5.55 -6.78
CA TRP A 747 -23.73 6.54 -5.74
C TRP A 747 -24.95 7.42 -5.44
N VAL A 748 -25.62 7.94 -6.47
CA VAL A 748 -26.84 8.74 -6.34
C VAL A 748 -27.96 7.91 -5.71
N THR A 749 -28.14 6.67 -6.16
CA THR A 749 -29.14 5.75 -5.60
C THR A 749 -28.88 5.49 -4.12
N TYR A 750 -27.63 5.22 -3.75
CA TYR A 750 -27.25 5.02 -2.36
C TYR A 750 -27.55 6.25 -1.49
N ARG A 751 -27.19 7.45 -1.96
CA ARG A 751 -27.50 8.71 -1.27
C ARG A 751 -29.01 8.93 -1.11
N ALA A 752 -29.81 8.64 -2.13
CA ALA A 752 -31.27 8.72 -2.05
C ALA A 752 -31.85 7.77 -0.97
N LEU A 753 -31.30 6.55 -0.86
CA LEU A 753 -31.70 5.60 0.17
C LEU A 753 -31.34 6.08 1.58
N VAL A 754 -30.16 6.68 1.76
CA VAL A 754 -29.74 7.31 3.04
C VAL A 754 -30.69 8.46 3.41
N LEU A 755 -31.04 9.32 2.45
CA LEU A 755 -32.01 10.41 2.66
C LEU A 755 -33.38 9.88 3.07
N ARG A 756 -33.88 8.84 2.40
CA ARG A 756 -35.15 8.19 2.75
C ARG A 756 -35.13 7.62 4.17
N ARG A 757 -34.04 6.93 4.55
CA ARG A 757 -33.85 6.40 5.90
C ARG A 757 -33.89 7.53 6.94
N SER A 758 -33.14 8.61 6.68
CA SER A 758 -33.08 9.79 7.55
C SER A 758 -34.44 10.48 7.68
N PHE A 759 -35.18 10.64 6.58
CA PHE A 759 -36.53 11.21 6.58
C PHE A 759 -37.48 10.45 7.49
N ILE A 760 -37.50 9.12 7.38
CA ILE A 760 -38.38 8.27 8.22
C ILE A 760 -38.03 8.44 9.69
N SER A 761 -36.73 8.47 10.04
CA SER A 761 -36.25 8.67 11.41
C SER A 761 -36.66 10.05 11.95
N CYS A 762 -36.38 11.12 11.21
CA CYS A 762 -36.72 12.50 11.57
C CYS A 762 -38.23 12.69 11.76
N LYS A 763 -39.04 12.13 10.87
CA LYS A 763 -40.50 12.19 10.95
C LYS A 763 -41.04 11.47 12.19
N ARG A 764 -40.57 10.24 12.46
CA ARG A 764 -41.03 9.44 13.60
C ARG A 764 -40.59 10.04 14.93
N TYR A 765 -39.33 10.46 15.04
CA TYR A 765 -38.80 11.07 16.24
C TYR A 765 -39.47 12.41 16.54
N GLY A 766 -39.58 13.29 15.53
CA GLY A 766 -40.25 14.57 15.68
C GLY A 766 -41.73 14.45 16.06
N ARG A 767 -42.45 13.47 15.48
CA ARG A 767 -43.83 13.18 15.88
C ARG A 767 -43.90 12.74 17.34
N ARG A 768 -43.00 11.87 17.80
CA ARG A 768 -42.96 11.44 19.20
C ARG A 768 -42.68 12.62 20.14
N CYS A 769 -41.73 13.50 19.79
CA CYS A 769 -41.47 14.74 20.55
C CYS A 769 -42.73 15.63 20.64
N ASP A 770 -43.41 15.83 19.51
CA ASP A 770 -44.64 16.61 19.45
C ASP A 770 -45.76 15.97 20.30
N GLU A 771 -45.88 14.64 20.31
CA GLU A 771 -46.85 13.88 21.12
C GLU A 771 -46.58 13.98 22.63
N VAL A 772 -45.32 14.03 23.06
CA VAL A 772 -44.95 14.18 24.49
C VAL A 772 -44.79 15.65 24.93
N GLY A 773 -45.00 16.61 24.02
CA GLY A 773 -44.89 18.05 24.30
C GLY A 773 -43.45 18.58 24.40
N GLU A 774 -42.46 17.79 23.98
CA GLU A 774 -41.04 18.15 24.00
C GLU A 774 -40.66 18.96 22.75
N ASN A 775 -39.94 20.07 22.95
CA ASN A 775 -39.55 20.98 21.87
C ASN A 775 -38.05 20.95 21.64
N LEU A 776 -37.64 20.73 20.38
CA LEU A 776 -36.23 20.73 20.01
C LEU A 776 -35.72 22.15 19.74
N ASN A 777 -34.57 22.48 20.31
CA ASN A 777 -33.83 23.67 19.89
C ASN A 777 -33.12 23.45 18.55
N ARG A 778 -32.57 24.52 17.95
CA ARG A 778 -31.93 24.45 16.63
C ARG A 778 -30.70 23.53 16.64
N LYS A 779 -29.89 23.54 17.70
CA LYS A 779 -28.67 22.73 17.81
C LYS A 779 -29.01 21.23 17.85
N GLU A 780 -29.97 20.85 18.68
CA GLU A 780 -30.46 19.47 18.81
C GLU A 780 -31.01 18.94 17.49
N ALA A 781 -31.80 19.75 16.78
CA ALA A 781 -32.35 19.37 15.48
C ALA A 781 -31.25 19.14 14.43
N VAL A 782 -30.21 19.98 14.40
CA VAL A 782 -29.05 19.82 13.49
C VAL A 782 -28.27 18.55 13.82
N ILE A 783 -27.94 18.33 15.09
CA ILE A 783 -27.19 17.15 15.52
C ILE A 783 -27.95 15.87 15.16
N PHE A 784 -29.25 15.82 15.47
CA PHE A 784 -30.08 14.65 15.19
C PHE A 784 -30.13 14.33 13.69
N VAL A 785 -30.38 15.34 12.85
CA VAL A 785 -30.43 15.15 11.40
C VAL A 785 -29.08 14.71 10.84
N GLN A 786 -27.97 15.32 11.27
CA GLN A 786 -26.63 14.99 10.79
C GLN A 786 -26.22 13.56 11.15
N GLU A 787 -26.51 13.07 12.36
CA GLU A 787 -26.29 11.67 12.72
C GLU A 787 -27.11 10.70 11.85
N ASN A 788 -28.35 11.07 11.52
CA ASN A 788 -29.19 10.21 10.67
C ASN A 788 -28.81 10.25 9.18
N LEU A 789 -28.11 11.31 8.73
CA LEU A 789 -27.54 11.45 7.39
C LEU A 789 -26.17 10.74 7.21
N ARG A 790 -25.65 10.12 8.27
CA ARG A 790 -24.39 9.38 8.24
C ARG A 790 -24.37 8.31 7.14
N LEU A 791 -23.30 8.29 6.35
CA LEU A 791 -23.12 7.38 5.23
C LEU A 791 -23.05 5.92 5.69
N SER A 792 -22.20 5.60 6.66
CA SER A 792 -22.09 4.24 7.17
C SER A 792 -23.20 3.93 8.19
N ALA A 793 -23.81 2.75 8.08
CA ALA A 793 -24.74 2.26 9.09
C ALA A 793 -23.99 1.75 10.33
N HIS A 794 -24.67 1.76 11.48
CA HIS A 794 -24.16 1.07 12.67
C HIS A 794 -23.96 -0.42 12.35
N GLY A 795 -22.77 -0.95 12.66
CA GLY A 795 -22.38 -2.33 12.31
C GLY A 795 -21.78 -2.52 10.92
N ALA A 796 -21.56 -1.46 10.12
CA ALA A 796 -20.85 -1.57 8.85
C ALA A 796 -19.43 -2.16 9.04
N THR A 797 -19.06 -3.11 8.18
CA THR A 797 -17.71 -3.69 8.14
C THR A 797 -16.72 -2.69 7.56
N ILE A 798 -15.42 -2.96 7.70
CA ILE A 798 -14.38 -2.12 7.09
C ILE A 798 -14.49 -2.11 5.55
N TYR A 799 -14.88 -3.23 4.93
CA TYR A 799 -15.07 -3.33 3.48
C TYR A 799 -16.21 -2.45 2.97
N HIS A 800 -17.34 -2.42 3.69
CA HIS A 800 -18.45 -1.51 3.36
C HIS A 800 -17.97 -0.05 3.40
N ARG A 801 -17.14 0.33 4.39
CA ARG A 801 -16.61 1.69 4.49
C ARG A 801 -15.66 2.03 3.35
N PHE A 802 -14.79 1.10 2.93
CA PHE A 802 -13.92 1.32 1.76
C PHE A 802 -14.70 1.47 0.45
N ALA A 803 -15.76 0.67 0.23
CA ALA A 803 -16.61 0.83 -0.94
C ALA A 803 -17.31 2.20 -0.96
N LEU A 804 -17.79 2.68 0.20
CA LEU A 804 -18.36 4.02 0.33
C LEU A 804 -17.33 5.13 0.12
N LEU A 805 -16.08 4.92 0.55
CA LEU A 805 -15.01 5.88 0.37
C LEU A 805 -14.72 6.08 -1.13
N TYR A 806 -14.68 4.98 -1.89
CA TYR A 806 -14.54 5.03 -3.34
C TYR A 806 -15.66 5.87 -3.99
N LEU A 807 -16.93 5.53 -3.75
CA LEU A 807 -18.07 6.26 -4.32
C LEU A 807 -18.10 7.75 -3.91
N LEU A 808 -17.66 8.05 -2.70
CA LEU A 808 -17.59 9.42 -2.20
C LEU A 808 -16.49 10.23 -2.88
N VAL A 809 -15.32 9.64 -3.15
CA VAL A 809 -14.23 10.29 -3.89
C VAL A 809 -14.69 10.65 -5.30
N GLU A 810 -15.40 9.74 -6.00
CA GLU A 810 -15.98 10.03 -7.32
C GLU A 810 -16.97 11.21 -7.28
N GLY A 811 -17.77 11.31 -6.21
CA GLY A 811 -18.65 12.46 -5.97
C GLY A 811 -17.90 13.77 -5.73
N ILE A 812 -16.81 13.75 -4.96
CA ILE A 812 -15.95 14.92 -4.71
C ILE A 812 -15.32 15.41 -6.02
N MET A 813 -14.79 14.50 -6.84
CA MET A 813 -14.18 14.86 -8.12
C MET A 813 -15.17 15.53 -9.06
N THR A 814 -16.41 15.03 -9.10
CA THR A 814 -17.50 15.61 -9.90
C THR A 814 -17.80 17.06 -9.47
N ASP A 815 -17.93 17.30 -8.15
CA ASP A 815 -18.20 18.64 -7.61
C ASP A 815 -17.04 19.60 -7.83
N LEU A 816 -15.80 19.11 -7.64
CA LEU A 816 -14.58 19.88 -7.85
C LEU A 816 -14.45 20.33 -9.31
N PHE A 817 -14.67 19.41 -10.26
CA PHE A 817 -14.57 19.72 -11.67
C PHE A 817 -15.59 20.78 -12.10
N LEU A 818 -16.81 20.76 -11.55
CA LEU A 818 -17.82 21.78 -11.84
C LEU A 818 -17.48 23.16 -11.31
N LEU A 819 -16.83 23.23 -10.13
CA LEU A 819 -16.36 24.47 -9.53
C LEU A 819 -15.24 25.09 -10.37
N ILE A 820 -14.34 24.26 -10.88
CA ILE A 820 -13.24 24.72 -11.74
C ILE A 820 -13.76 25.08 -13.14
N ALA A 821 -14.82 24.43 -13.63
CA ALA A 821 -15.32 24.65 -14.99
C ALA A 821 -16.29 25.82 -15.17
N ASN A 822 -16.99 26.26 -14.11
CA ASN A 822 -18.05 27.26 -14.23
C ASN A 822 -17.78 28.46 -13.31
N GLU A 823 -18.06 29.65 -13.82
CA GLU A 823 -18.06 30.88 -13.04
C GLU A 823 -19.48 31.28 -12.59
N GLY A 824 -19.57 32.24 -11.65
CA GLY A 824 -20.83 32.85 -11.23
C GLY A 824 -21.50 32.26 -9.98
N ILE A 825 -22.64 32.84 -9.59
CA ILE A 825 -23.34 32.54 -8.32
C ILE A 825 -23.73 31.06 -8.24
N LEU A 826 -24.14 30.48 -9.36
CA LEU A 826 -24.60 29.10 -9.43
C LEU A 826 -23.46 28.09 -9.25
N ALA A 827 -22.23 28.45 -9.61
CA ALA A 827 -21.03 27.69 -9.31
C ALA A 827 -20.65 27.83 -7.83
N LYS A 828 -20.71 29.05 -7.27
CA LYS A 828 -20.43 29.29 -5.84
C LYS A 828 -21.37 28.52 -4.90
N ILE A 829 -22.62 28.25 -5.30
CA ILE A 829 -23.54 27.40 -4.54
C ILE A 829 -23.03 25.94 -4.45
N GLN A 830 -22.23 25.47 -5.41
CA GLN A 830 -21.67 24.12 -5.42
C GLN A 830 -20.68 23.87 -4.28
N TYR A 831 -20.06 24.91 -3.70
CA TYR A 831 -19.24 24.78 -2.49
C TYR A 831 -19.99 24.12 -1.33
N VAL A 832 -21.32 24.27 -1.27
CA VAL A 832 -22.15 23.59 -0.26
C VAL A 832 -22.16 22.08 -0.45
N SER A 833 -22.27 21.60 -1.70
CA SER A 833 -22.20 20.16 -2.03
C SER A 833 -20.80 19.60 -1.74
N LEU A 834 -19.76 20.33 -2.18
CA LEU A 834 -18.38 19.92 -1.95
C LEU A 834 -18.05 19.84 -0.46
N GLY A 835 -18.40 20.86 0.32
CA GLY A 835 -18.17 20.88 1.76
C GLY A 835 -18.88 19.72 2.46
N TYR A 836 -20.10 19.38 2.03
CA TYR A 836 -20.83 18.23 2.54
C TYR A 836 -20.15 16.89 2.22
N ASN A 837 -19.67 16.71 0.98
CA ASN A 837 -18.92 15.53 0.58
C ASN A 837 -17.57 15.42 1.32
N LEU A 838 -16.87 16.54 1.52
CA LEU A 838 -15.61 16.61 2.28
C LEU A 838 -15.81 16.26 3.77
N SER A 839 -16.89 16.74 4.38
CA SER A 839 -17.27 16.35 5.75
C SER A 839 -17.50 14.83 5.84
N GLY A 840 -18.24 14.27 4.88
CA GLY A 840 -18.46 12.83 4.80
C GLY A 840 -17.17 12.04 4.65
N PHE A 841 -16.21 12.58 3.90
CA PHE A 841 -14.92 11.95 3.62
C PHE A 841 -14.05 11.87 4.87
N LEU A 842 -13.90 12.99 5.57
CA LEU A 842 -13.16 13.04 6.84
C LEU A 842 -13.78 12.11 7.89
N LEU A 843 -15.11 12.10 8.00
CA LEU A 843 -15.80 11.22 8.94
C LEU A 843 -15.58 9.75 8.60
N LEU A 844 -15.72 9.37 7.33
CA LEU A 844 -15.58 7.97 6.90
C LEU A 844 -14.14 7.47 7.06
N ILE A 845 -13.13 8.30 6.76
CA ILE A 845 -11.72 7.98 7.04
C ILE A 845 -11.52 7.77 8.54
N TYR A 846 -12.02 8.67 9.37
CA TYR A 846 -11.89 8.56 10.81
C TYR A 846 -12.56 7.29 11.36
N GLU A 847 -13.73 6.91 10.84
CA GLU A 847 -14.39 5.65 11.19
C GLU A 847 -13.58 4.42 10.80
N ILE A 848 -12.89 4.44 9.65
CA ILE A 848 -11.99 3.36 9.24
C ILE A 848 -10.82 3.26 10.22
N ILE A 849 -10.23 4.39 10.60
CA ILE A 849 -9.14 4.44 11.59
C ILE A 849 -9.63 3.94 12.96
N GLU A 850 -10.80 4.37 13.41
CA GLU A 850 -11.41 3.96 14.67
C GLU A 850 -11.69 2.45 14.68
N ALA A 851 -12.25 1.90 13.59
CA ALA A 851 -12.50 0.47 13.43
C ALA A 851 -11.20 -0.36 13.36
N SER A 852 -10.10 0.23 12.88
CA SER A 852 -8.81 -0.47 12.77
C SER A 852 -8.06 -0.64 14.11
N SER A 853 -8.56 -0.05 15.21
CA SER A 853 -7.90 -0.04 16.53
C SER A 853 -6.46 0.51 16.52
N CYS A 854 -6.10 1.31 15.50
CA CYS A 854 -4.75 1.83 15.30
C CYS A 854 -4.35 2.90 16.35
N MET A 855 -5.33 3.56 17.00
CA MET A 855 -5.09 4.61 18.00
C MET A 855 -5.47 4.14 19.41
N ARG A 856 -4.65 4.51 20.40
CA ARG A 856 -5.02 4.36 21.82
C ARG A 856 -6.22 5.24 22.14
N GLU A 857 -7.05 4.81 23.08
CA GLU A 857 -8.29 5.49 23.45
C GLU A 857 -8.11 6.96 23.84
N LYS A 858 -7.05 7.30 24.60
CA LYS A 858 -6.73 8.69 24.97
C LYS A 858 -6.62 9.60 23.73
N TYR A 859 -5.86 9.17 22.72
CA TYR A 859 -5.67 9.94 21.48
C TYR A 859 -6.90 9.92 20.59
N ARG A 860 -7.59 8.77 20.52
CA ARG A 860 -8.88 8.65 19.82
C ARG A 860 -9.89 9.68 20.34
N LEU A 861 -10.09 9.75 21.66
CA LEU A 861 -11.03 10.69 22.27
C LEU A 861 -10.58 12.15 22.07
N PHE A 862 -9.27 12.42 22.18
CA PHE A 862 -8.72 13.74 21.92
C PHE A 862 -9.03 14.23 20.50
N PHE A 863 -8.67 13.47 19.47
CA PHE A 863 -8.92 13.84 18.07
C PHE A 863 -10.41 13.87 17.74
N LYS A 864 -11.21 12.97 18.30
CA LYS A 864 -12.68 13.00 18.13
C LYS A 864 -13.29 14.30 18.62
N ARG A 865 -12.88 14.76 19.82
CA ARG A 865 -13.37 16.02 20.40
C ARG A 865 -12.87 17.24 19.64
N LEU A 866 -11.61 17.23 19.23
CA LEU A 866 -10.97 18.38 18.57
C LEU A 866 -11.45 18.57 17.13
N TRP A 867 -11.55 17.49 16.35
CA TRP A 867 -11.79 17.57 14.91
C TRP A 867 -13.20 17.22 14.50
N PHE A 868 -13.97 16.44 15.27
CA PHE A 868 -15.28 15.93 14.86
C PHE A 868 -16.43 16.47 15.72
N SER A 869 -16.27 17.68 16.27
CA SER A 869 -17.37 18.38 16.95
C SER A 869 -18.35 18.95 15.92
N TYR A 870 -19.65 18.89 16.22
CA TYR A 870 -20.69 19.42 15.35
C TYR A 870 -20.63 20.94 15.18
N GLU A 871 -20.02 21.64 16.13
CA GLU A 871 -19.89 23.10 16.13
C GLU A 871 -18.75 23.57 15.22
N THR A 872 -17.69 22.76 15.07
CA THR A 872 -16.50 23.11 14.27
C THR A 872 -16.55 22.56 12.85
N ALA A 873 -17.31 21.48 12.61
CA ALA A 873 -17.32 20.78 11.32
C ALA A 873 -17.79 21.70 10.19
N PHE A 874 -19.06 22.09 10.19
CA PHE A 874 -19.68 22.76 9.03
C PHE A 874 -18.96 24.03 8.55
N LEU A 875 -18.42 24.83 9.47
CA LEU A 875 -17.68 26.06 9.12
C LEU A 875 -16.31 25.75 8.49
N GLY A 876 -15.60 24.74 9.01
CA GLY A 876 -14.31 24.31 8.48
C GLY A 876 -14.41 23.83 7.03
N GLU A 877 -15.44 23.05 6.72
CA GLU A 877 -15.68 22.58 5.35
C GLU A 877 -16.10 23.69 4.40
N LEU A 878 -16.95 24.62 4.84
CA LEU A 878 -17.40 25.73 4.00
C LEU A 878 -16.27 26.72 3.69
N LEU A 879 -15.45 27.05 4.69
CA LEU A 879 -14.26 27.88 4.49
C LEU A 879 -13.23 27.20 3.58
N SER A 880 -13.04 25.88 3.74
CA SER A 880 -12.14 25.11 2.90
C SER A 880 -12.62 25.02 1.46
N ALA A 881 -13.93 24.87 1.25
CA ALA A 881 -14.52 24.93 -0.07
C ALA A 881 -14.34 26.32 -0.70
N ALA A 882 -14.57 27.39 0.06
CA ALA A 882 -14.45 28.77 -0.43
C ALA A 882 -12.99 29.21 -0.75
N LEU A 883 -11.99 28.63 -0.07
CA LEU A 883 -10.58 28.95 -0.28
C LEU A 883 -9.85 27.94 -1.19
N GLN A 884 -10.58 26.97 -1.73
CA GLN A 884 -10.01 25.87 -2.50
C GLN A 884 -9.27 26.35 -3.76
N GLU A 885 -9.82 27.33 -4.47
CA GLU A 885 -9.21 27.90 -5.70
C GLU A 885 -7.82 28.48 -5.42
N GLN A 886 -7.66 29.18 -4.29
CA GLN A 886 -6.40 29.76 -3.86
C GLN A 886 -5.39 28.67 -3.50
N MET A 887 -5.83 27.60 -2.84
CA MET A 887 -4.98 26.47 -2.50
C MET A 887 -4.48 25.73 -3.75
N ILE A 888 -5.35 25.46 -4.73
CA ILE A 888 -4.94 24.80 -5.98
C ILE A 888 -3.92 25.66 -6.73
N THR A 889 -4.18 26.95 -6.83
CA THR A 889 -3.26 27.91 -7.46
C THR A 889 -1.90 27.94 -6.76
N ALA A 890 -1.87 27.99 -5.43
CA ALA A 890 -0.63 27.98 -4.66
C ALA A 890 0.16 26.67 -4.83
N LEU A 891 -0.54 25.52 -4.85
CA LEU A 891 0.09 24.22 -5.08
C LEU A 891 0.68 24.12 -6.50
N ASN A 892 -0.07 24.52 -7.52
CA ASN A 892 0.40 24.49 -8.91
C ASN A 892 1.61 25.39 -9.13
N ARG A 893 1.66 26.55 -8.47
CA ARG A 893 2.82 27.46 -8.56
C ARG A 893 3.99 27.07 -7.65
N SER A 894 3.89 25.98 -6.90
CA SER A 894 4.97 25.50 -6.04
C SER A 894 6.08 24.81 -6.83
N SER A 895 7.29 24.82 -6.30
CA SER A 895 8.46 24.13 -6.90
C SER A 895 8.27 22.61 -7.02
N ILE A 896 7.31 22.03 -6.30
CA ILE A 896 6.99 20.58 -6.35
C ILE A 896 6.44 20.19 -7.73
N PHE A 897 5.64 21.06 -8.35
CA PHE A 897 5.00 20.79 -9.66
C PHE A 897 5.64 21.54 -10.83
N ASP A 898 6.65 22.35 -10.57
CA ASP A 898 7.40 23.11 -11.58
C ASP A 898 8.20 22.19 -12.55
N LYS A 899 8.51 20.95 -12.15
CA LYS A 899 9.16 19.90 -12.99
C LYS A 899 8.28 18.66 -13.18
N SER A 900 6.97 18.84 -13.17
CA SER A 900 5.98 17.76 -13.20
C SER A 900 6.13 16.84 -14.41
N LYS A 901 6.40 17.38 -15.62
CA LYS A 901 6.50 16.57 -16.85
C LYS A 901 7.65 15.57 -16.85
N SER A 902 8.85 15.96 -16.41
CA SER A 902 9.99 15.02 -16.39
C SER A 902 9.72 13.82 -15.46
N THR A 903 9.08 14.09 -14.33
CA THR A 903 8.72 13.06 -13.34
C THR A 903 7.54 12.21 -13.81
N ALA A 904 6.53 12.84 -14.39
CA ALA A 904 5.37 12.16 -14.96
C ALA A 904 5.75 11.27 -16.14
N LEU A 905 6.61 11.75 -17.04
CA LEU A 905 7.16 10.92 -18.10
C LEU A 905 7.90 9.73 -17.49
N ALA A 906 8.76 9.94 -16.48
CA ALA A 906 9.55 8.86 -15.87
C ALA A 906 8.69 7.72 -15.29
N VAL A 907 7.52 8.00 -14.69
CA VAL A 907 6.69 6.96 -14.02
C VAL A 907 5.40 6.61 -14.77
N SER A 908 4.65 7.65 -15.17
CA SER A 908 3.44 7.70 -16.03
C SER A 908 2.59 8.90 -15.61
N TYR A 909 1.94 9.55 -16.57
CA TYR A 909 0.94 10.59 -16.31
C TYR A 909 -0.15 10.12 -15.34
N TYR A 910 -0.58 8.86 -15.48
CA TYR A 910 -1.61 8.27 -14.63
C TYR A 910 -1.15 8.13 -13.16
N PHE A 911 0.05 7.58 -12.93
CA PHE A 911 0.57 7.37 -11.58
C PHE A 911 0.98 8.69 -10.91
N TRP A 912 1.64 9.57 -11.66
CA TRP A 912 2.02 10.88 -11.14
C TRP A 912 0.80 11.72 -10.76
N SER A 913 -0.30 11.57 -11.50
CA SER A 913 -1.59 12.16 -11.12
C SER A 913 -2.12 11.65 -9.78
N LEU A 914 -1.95 10.37 -9.44
CA LEU A 914 -2.33 9.85 -8.11
C LEU A 914 -1.51 10.53 -6.99
N ILE A 915 -0.23 10.80 -7.23
CA ILE A 915 0.61 11.56 -6.29
C ILE A 915 0.14 13.01 -6.20
N GLY A 916 -0.09 13.68 -7.33
CA GLY A 916 -0.60 15.05 -7.39
C GLY A 916 -1.93 15.22 -6.65
N HIS A 917 -2.90 14.37 -6.95
CA HIS A 917 -4.18 14.31 -6.25
C HIS A 917 -4.02 13.97 -4.76
N GLY A 918 -3.11 13.05 -4.42
CA GLY A 918 -2.81 12.70 -3.03
C GLY A 918 -2.28 13.89 -2.23
N ILE A 919 -1.34 14.65 -2.79
CA ILE A 919 -0.82 15.90 -2.20
C ILE A 919 -1.95 16.91 -2.03
N PHE A 920 -2.80 17.08 -3.05
CA PHE A 920 -3.94 17.98 -2.98
C PHE A 920 -4.92 17.60 -1.86
N VAL A 921 -5.31 16.33 -1.77
CA VAL A 921 -6.22 15.83 -0.73
C VAL A 921 -5.61 15.98 0.66
N LEU A 922 -4.30 15.73 0.82
CA LEU A 922 -3.59 15.93 2.08
C LEU A 922 -3.54 17.41 2.48
N ALA A 923 -3.24 18.30 1.54
CA ALA A 923 -3.22 19.74 1.77
C ALA A 923 -4.61 20.26 2.18
N LEU A 924 -5.65 19.86 1.44
CA LEU A 924 -7.04 20.19 1.76
C LEU A 924 -7.45 19.67 3.14
N THR A 925 -7.14 18.41 3.43
CA THR A 925 -7.42 17.80 4.73
C THR A 925 -6.70 18.53 5.86
N ALA A 926 -5.40 18.82 5.69
CA ALA A 926 -4.62 19.56 6.67
C ALA A 926 -5.19 20.96 6.92
N PHE A 927 -5.63 21.65 5.87
CA PHE A 927 -6.27 22.95 5.98
C PHE A 927 -7.58 22.88 6.77
N VAL A 928 -8.50 21.96 6.41
CA VAL A 928 -9.77 21.76 7.14
C VAL A 928 -9.51 21.49 8.62
N LEU A 929 -8.56 20.58 8.92
CA LEU A 929 -8.22 20.23 10.30
C LEU A 929 -7.60 21.41 11.05
N SER A 930 -6.82 22.26 10.37
CA SER A 930 -6.23 23.47 10.96
C SER A 930 -7.30 24.49 11.30
N VAL A 931 -8.24 24.76 10.38
CA VAL A 931 -9.38 25.66 10.62
C VAL A 931 -10.24 25.16 11.78
N ARG A 932 -10.56 23.86 11.81
CA ARG A 932 -11.29 23.23 12.92
C ARG A 932 -10.56 23.38 14.26
N THR A 933 -9.23 23.21 14.25
CA THR A 933 -8.39 23.34 15.45
C THR A 933 -8.38 24.79 15.96
N LEU A 934 -8.15 25.77 15.08
CA LEU A 934 -8.16 27.19 15.43
C LEU A 934 -9.51 27.62 16.01
N TRP A 935 -10.61 27.19 15.39
CA TRP A 935 -11.96 27.48 15.88
C TRP A 935 -12.25 26.84 17.24
N ALA A 936 -11.87 25.58 17.43
CA ALA A 936 -12.04 24.87 18.70
C ALA A 936 -11.23 25.50 19.84
N VAL A 937 -10.01 25.98 19.54
CA VAL A 937 -9.17 26.68 20.52
C VAL A 937 -9.72 28.07 20.83
N GLY A 938 -10.19 28.81 19.82
CA GLY A 938 -10.80 30.14 19.99
C GLY A 938 -12.03 30.13 20.91
N LEU A 939 -12.93 29.16 20.73
CA LEU A 939 -14.11 28.99 21.60
C LEU A 939 -13.75 28.66 23.06
N HIS A 940 -12.61 28.00 23.28
CA HIS A 940 -12.12 27.70 24.64
C HIS A 940 -11.52 28.92 25.33
N ILE A 941 -11.06 29.94 24.59
CA ILE A 941 -10.53 31.19 25.14
C ILE A 941 -11.66 32.16 25.53
N GLU A 942 -12.82 32.11 24.86
CA GLU A 942 -14.00 32.92 25.24
C GLU A 942 -14.81 32.35 26.43
N THR A 943 -14.58 31.09 26.79
CA THR A 943 -15.30 30.39 27.87
C THR A 943 -14.47 30.11 29.12
N ALA A 944 -13.20 30.54 29.13
CA ALA A 944 -12.30 30.58 30.29
C ALA A 944 -12.10 32.02 30.73
#